data_AF-A0A182FIG7-F1
#
_entry.id   AF-A0A182FIG7-F1
#
_cell.length_a   1.000
_cell.length_b   1.000
_cell.length_c   1.000
_cell.angle_alpha   90.00
_cell.angle_beta   90.00
_cell.angle_gamma   90.00
#
_symmetry.space_group_name_H-M   'P 1'
#
loop_
_entity.id
_entity.type
_entity.pdbx_description
1 polymer ?
#
loop_
_entity_poly.entity_id
_entity_poly.type
_entity_poly.pdbx_seq_one_letter_code
_entity_poly.pdbx_strand_id
1 'polypeptide(L)'
;MVRLCRRTAAGVTPGAGPWLPSKRASLVLLLVLAALVGFGETLHGTATSSGSPYPVERRIQEDPDLSEFYSMVERDPTLMQMMKRDAMSVFAPTNRAFQSFTGNLNVLYHVLPDWVPLDRLDYRLETLANRAAVYITRRKIPTDPHYEVFVNNAQILDLRAANRSYRSETNKPQALYIIDDVLLSVPAFGESDKLAGSTGDGVITPRVSAWDLLLHSESSFFGTFRLGPLRKQVTQQQQEHLYRGQGEYTFFLPVEQSYKPRSSLTRLDRVALEGHIVPNRVLFTACAPYNEPLRTLAFGENVKITITFVSYGTGRDARVYVMSRTALPNARLASGTVIAQIVKANLPVGNGVVHLINRPLVVVDNKIAQALQEDEDGIFSKFYDLIADYGPLFLEALQTGSGPRTLLVPDKTAVSRIQESKYLNDRKKMMEVFRMHLIPESLPIDRIRRSSTGTLGHYATAAPNMFLYFDMQQNQQTHESIVTVEGGGVNATVLLPDITTVDGYIHLIDRVLGLPHMSVREKLETDPMLNLSHELGMLNRFNEQLNKTSRRYTFFVPRDQAWVNWFTKRASRRLDVFLQHPDKVRTVMERHLIIADRVFRMSELKSMATDSLILPTSTNSAPLRLRVRLEDRRFFIKWKEGGNWISVFRHDIECTNGIIHVLDEPLMLDSDIPDAASSSSIIIGSTRGAVLAAAWLLVVAFVYRCIPAIGQ
;
A
#
# COMPACT_ATOMS: atom_id res chain seq x y z
N MET A 1 -22.21 61.45 20.42
CA MET A 1 -23.28 62.34 19.92
C MET A 1 -24.47 61.50 19.46
N VAL A 2 -25.66 62.09 19.36
CA VAL A 2 -26.97 61.40 19.39
C VAL A 2 -27.64 61.24 18.02
N ARG A 3 -28.07 60.01 17.67
CA ARG A 3 -29.35 59.57 17.03
C ARG A 3 -29.16 58.21 16.34
N LEU A 4 -30.03 57.20 16.27
CA LEU A 4 -31.44 56.83 16.60
C LEU A 4 -32.14 56.26 15.34
N CYS A 5 -33.08 55.32 15.56
CA CYS A 5 -34.00 54.65 14.61
C CYS A 5 -33.38 53.54 13.72
N ARG A 6 -33.65 52.22 13.83
CA ARG A 6 -34.75 51.34 14.34
C ARG A 6 -35.77 50.91 13.25
N ARG A 7 -36.04 49.58 13.18
CA ARG A 7 -37.02 48.83 12.32
C ARG A 7 -36.57 48.61 10.85
N THR A 8 -36.84 47.47 10.17
CA THR A 8 -37.59 46.23 10.51
C THR A 8 -37.23 45.05 9.57
N ALA A 9 -37.38 43.82 10.08
CA ALA A 9 -37.89 42.59 9.44
C ALA A 9 -37.31 42.00 8.13
N ALA A 10 -37.25 40.66 8.14
CA ALA A 10 -37.26 39.69 7.02
C ALA A 10 -36.11 39.72 5.99
N GLY A 11 -35.58 38.54 5.68
CA GLY A 11 -34.52 38.36 4.69
C GLY A 11 -35.05 37.88 3.34
N VAL A 12 -34.19 37.99 2.32
CA VAL A 12 -34.12 37.17 1.09
C VAL A 12 -32.70 37.34 0.52
N THR A 13 -32.20 36.32 -0.16
CA THR A 13 -30.88 36.28 -0.81
C THR A 13 -30.71 37.30 -1.94
N PRO A 14 -29.47 37.78 -2.15
CA PRO A 14 -28.85 37.71 -3.47
C PRO A 14 -27.46 37.05 -3.37
N GLY A 15 -26.87 36.46 -4.41
CA GLY A 15 -27.12 36.59 -5.84
C GLY A 15 -25.76 36.79 -6.51
N ALA A 16 -25.28 35.81 -7.26
CA ALA A 16 -23.94 35.82 -7.83
C ALA A 16 -23.94 35.33 -9.28
N GLY A 17 -23.22 36.06 -10.13
CA GLY A 17 -22.85 35.71 -11.48
C GLY A 17 -22.27 36.94 -12.21
N PRO A 18 -21.71 36.76 -13.42
CA PRO A 18 -21.26 35.52 -14.06
C PRO A 18 -19.72 35.53 -14.29
N TRP A 19 -19.20 34.54 -15.01
CA TRP A 19 -18.20 34.63 -16.11
C TRP A 19 -17.50 33.26 -16.31
N LEU A 20 -17.84 32.61 -17.42
CA LEU A 20 -17.25 31.40 -18.03
C LEU A 20 -16.25 31.84 -19.15
N PRO A 21 -15.61 30.97 -19.97
CA PRO A 21 -15.63 29.49 -20.08
C PRO A 21 -14.20 28.88 -19.99
N SER A 22 -13.81 27.62 -20.24
CA SER A 22 -14.34 26.42 -20.95
C SER A 22 -13.48 25.20 -20.49
N LYS A 23 -13.66 23.90 -20.85
CA LYS A 23 -14.58 23.13 -21.73
C LYS A 23 -14.90 21.79 -21.03
N ARG A 24 -16.16 21.32 -21.02
CA ARG A 24 -16.57 19.88 -20.98
C ARG A 24 -18.10 19.77 -21.06
N ALA A 25 -18.63 19.66 -22.27
CA ALA A 25 -20.04 19.35 -22.53
C ALA A 25 -20.15 18.63 -23.88
N SER A 26 -20.38 17.30 -23.83
CA SER A 26 -20.89 16.45 -24.92
C SER A 26 -20.86 14.97 -24.48
N LEU A 27 -21.76 14.57 -23.57
CA LEU A 27 -22.21 13.15 -23.45
C LEU A 27 -23.44 12.93 -22.53
N VAL A 28 -24.45 13.81 -22.55
CA VAL A 28 -25.70 13.63 -21.76
C VAL A 28 -26.99 13.70 -22.62
N LEU A 29 -26.88 14.08 -23.89
CA LEU A 29 -28.04 14.26 -24.79
C LEU A 29 -28.26 13.07 -25.74
N LEU A 30 -28.31 11.84 -25.21
CA LEU A 30 -28.65 10.65 -26.01
C LEU A 30 -29.60 9.64 -25.33
N LEU A 31 -30.05 9.90 -24.10
CA LEU A 31 -30.80 8.93 -23.27
C LEU A 31 -32.31 9.21 -23.14
N VAL A 32 -32.88 10.15 -23.90
CA VAL A 32 -34.31 10.56 -23.80
C VAL A 32 -35.10 10.32 -25.10
N LEU A 33 -34.45 9.93 -26.20
CA LEU A 33 -35.09 9.78 -27.53
C LEU A 33 -35.46 8.33 -27.93
N ALA A 34 -35.21 7.34 -27.07
CA ALA A 34 -35.51 5.92 -27.32
C ALA A 34 -36.83 5.43 -26.65
N ALA A 35 -37.68 6.34 -26.19
CA ALA A 35 -38.88 6.01 -25.39
C ALA A 35 -40.23 6.21 -26.12
N LEU A 36 -40.24 6.41 -27.45
CA LEU A 36 -41.44 6.80 -28.20
C LEU A 36 -41.71 6.05 -29.52
N VAL A 37 -41.01 4.94 -29.79
CA VAL A 37 -41.37 4.00 -30.87
C VAL A 37 -41.40 2.58 -30.30
N GLY A 38 -42.60 2.08 -30.01
CA GLY A 38 -42.80 0.80 -29.31
C GLY A 38 -44.22 0.55 -28.84
N PHE A 39 -45.23 0.94 -29.63
CA PHE A 39 -46.62 0.53 -29.39
C PHE A 39 -46.87 -0.79 -30.10
N GLY A 40 -47.21 -1.86 -29.36
CA GLY A 40 -47.60 -3.13 -29.97
C GLY A 40 -47.21 -4.38 -29.17
N GLU A 41 -47.83 -4.58 -28.00
CA GLU A 41 -48.53 -5.80 -27.58
C GLU A 41 -48.55 -5.97 -26.05
N THR A 42 -49.73 -5.80 -25.46
CA THR A 42 -50.02 -6.19 -24.08
C THR A 42 -50.73 -7.53 -24.06
N LEU A 43 -50.09 -8.56 -23.51
CA LEU A 43 -50.78 -9.75 -23.01
C LEU A 43 -50.29 -10.10 -21.61
N HIS A 44 -51.24 -10.29 -20.69
CA HIS A 44 -50.97 -10.76 -19.34
C HIS A 44 -50.46 -12.20 -19.37
N GLY A 45 -49.33 -12.45 -18.71
CA GLY A 45 -48.79 -13.79 -18.49
C GLY A 45 -47.93 -13.82 -17.23
N THR A 46 -48.25 -14.74 -16.32
CA THR A 46 -47.45 -15.01 -15.11
C THR A 46 -46.02 -15.39 -15.49
N ALA A 47 -45.02 -14.73 -14.90
CA ALA A 47 -43.61 -14.91 -15.24
C ALA A 47 -43.04 -16.28 -14.80
N THR A 48 -43.32 -17.32 -15.59
CA THR A 48 -42.47 -18.50 -15.66
C THR A 48 -41.25 -18.18 -16.52
N SER A 49 -40.08 -18.74 -16.18
CA SER A 49 -38.83 -18.50 -16.90
C SER A 49 -38.84 -19.13 -18.29
N SER A 50 -39.34 -18.41 -19.29
CA SER A 50 -39.27 -18.81 -20.70
C SER A 50 -37.84 -18.67 -21.23
N GLY A 51 -37.22 -19.80 -21.55
CA GLY A 51 -35.94 -19.82 -22.26
C GLY A 51 -36.07 -19.25 -23.68
N SER A 52 -34.97 -18.74 -24.23
CA SER A 52 -34.95 -18.30 -25.64
C SER A 52 -35.20 -19.50 -26.57
N PRO A 53 -36.09 -19.38 -27.57
CA PRO A 53 -36.36 -20.45 -28.53
C PRO A 53 -35.26 -20.58 -29.60
N TYR A 54 -34.20 -19.77 -29.55
CA TYR A 54 -33.13 -19.73 -30.54
C TYR A 54 -31.77 -20.12 -29.94
N PRO A 55 -30.82 -20.62 -30.77
CA PRO A 55 -29.50 -21.04 -30.32
C PRO A 55 -28.66 -19.91 -29.73
N VAL A 56 -27.65 -20.30 -28.94
CA VAL A 56 -26.63 -19.37 -28.42
C VAL A 56 -25.85 -18.69 -29.56
N GLU A 57 -25.61 -19.37 -30.68
CA GLU A 57 -24.95 -18.81 -31.85
C GLU A 57 -25.64 -17.53 -32.36
N ARG A 58 -26.96 -17.56 -32.59
CA ARG A 58 -27.73 -16.36 -32.97
C ARG A 58 -27.60 -15.24 -31.94
N ARG A 59 -27.67 -15.55 -30.65
CA ARG A 59 -27.54 -14.53 -29.59
C ARG A 59 -26.17 -13.86 -29.59
N ILE A 60 -25.11 -14.60 -29.93
CA ILE A 60 -23.75 -14.08 -30.09
C ILE A 60 -23.65 -13.25 -31.38
N GLN A 61 -24.23 -13.71 -32.49
CA GLN A 61 -24.28 -12.99 -33.76
C GLN A 61 -24.99 -11.63 -33.65
N GLU A 62 -26.08 -11.58 -32.89
CA GLU A 62 -26.89 -10.38 -32.66
C GLU A 62 -26.28 -9.43 -31.61
N ASP A 63 -25.25 -9.85 -30.86
CA ASP A 63 -24.58 -8.96 -29.91
C ASP A 63 -23.48 -8.13 -30.57
N PRO A 64 -23.59 -6.78 -30.60
CA PRO A 64 -22.51 -5.95 -31.13
C PRO A 64 -21.20 -6.13 -30.35
N ASP A 65 -21.24 -6.43 -29.04
CA ASP A 65 -20.06 -6.57 -28.19
C ASP A 65 -19.47 -8.00 -28.18
N LEU A 66 -20.06 -8.96 -28.90
CA LEU A 66 -19.50 -10.31 -29.09
C LEU A 66 -19.10 -10.59 -30.56
N SER A 67 -19.12 -9.58 -31.42
CA SER A 67 -18.87 -9.72 -32.85
C SER A 67 -17.45 -10.20 -33.19
N GLU A 68 -16.43 -9.85 -32.40
CA GLU A 68 -15.08 -10.39 -32.56
C GLU A 68 -15.04 -11.90 -32.21
N PHE A 69 -15.73 -12.32 -31.15
CA PHE A 69 -15.88 -13.74 -30.79
C PHE A 69 -16.64 -14.51 -31.87
N TYR A 70 -17.77 -13.97 -32.34
CA TYR A 70 -18.57 -14.57 -33.42
C TYR A 70 -17.71 -14.86 -34.65
N SER A 71 -16.86 -13.92 -35.06
CA SER A 71 -15.96 -14.09 -36.22
C SER A 71 -14.96 -15.25 -36.07
N MET A 72 -14.65 -15.67 -34.84
CA MET A 72 -13.78 -16.81 -34.55
C MET A 72 -14.57 -18.12 -34.48
N VAL A 73 -15.83 -18.08 -34.04
CA VAL A 73 -16.76 -19.21 -34.12
C VAL A 73 -17.09 -19.53 -35.59
N GLU A 74 -17.43 -18.51 -36.40
CA GLU A 74 -17.79 -18.65 -37.82
C GLU A 74 -16.69 -19.29 -38.67
N ARG A 75 -15.42 -19.14 -38.27
CA ARG A 75 -14.25 -19.76 -38.90
C ARG A 75 -14.09 -21.25 -38.58
N ASP A 76 -14.86 -21.80 -37.65
CA ASP A 76 -14.93 -23.23 -37.34
C ASP A 76 -16.31 -23.78 -37.73
N PRO A 77 -16.46 -24.36 -38.94
CA PRO A 77 -17.73 -24.93 -39.39
C PRO A 77 -18.25 -26.06 -38.49
N THR A 78 -17.34 -26.79 -37.82
CA THR A 78 -17.69 -27.89 -36.93
C THR A 78 -18.36 -27.34 -35.67
N LEU A 79 -17.73 -26.35 -35.04
CA LEU A 79 -18.29 -25.66 -33.88
C LEU A 79 -19.62 -24.97 -34.22
N MET A 80 -19.71 -24.29 -35.37
CA MET A 80 -20.97 -23.69 -35.84
C MET A 80 -22.10 -24.71 -35.97
N GLN A 81 -21.82 -25.90 -36.51
CA GLN A 81 -22.81 -26.97 -36.63
C GLN A 81 -23.21 -27.53 -35.24
N MET A 82 -22.25 -27.71 -34.33
CA MET A 82 -22.54 -28.13 -32.95
C MET A 82 -23.38 -27.11 -32.21
N MET A 83 -23.05 -25.81 -32.30
CA MET A 83 -23.81 -24.71 -31.67
C MET A 83 -25.25 -24.62 -32.15
N LYS A 84 -25.58 -25.13 -33.34
CA LYS A 84 -26.96 -25.19 -33.84
C LYS A 84 -27.72 -26.43 -33.39
N ARG A 85 -27.04 -27.50 -32.98
CA ARG A 85 -27.63 -28.85 -32.86
C ARG A 85 -27.43 -29.55 -31.52
N ASP A 86 -26.51 -29.11 -30.69
CA ASP A 86 -26.11 -29.83 -29.47
C ASP A 86 -26.35 -29.02 -28.20
N ALA A 87 -26.35 -29.70 -27.05
CA ALA A 87 -26.29 -29.05 -25.75
C ALA A 87 -24.86 -28.55 -25.51
N MET A 88 -24.71 -27.38 -24.86
CA MET A 88 -23.38 -26.83 -24.53
C MET A 88 -23.48 -25.59 -23.63
N SER A 89 -22.32 -25.14 -23.17
CA SER A 89 -22.16 -23.87 -22.46
C SER A 89 -21.02 -23.07 -23.08
N VAL A 90 -21.25 -21.78 -23.36
CA VAL A 90 -20.29 -20.93 -24.07
C VAL A 90 -19.86 -19.76 -23.21
N PHE A 91 -18.56 -19.60 -23.02
CA PHE A 91 -17.93 -18.46 -22.37
C PHE A 91 -17.48 -17.44 -23.44
N ALA A 92 -18.34 -16.50 -23.80
CA ALA A 92 -18.09 -15.55 -24.88
C ALA A 92 -17.36 -14.30 -24.36
N PRO A 93 -16.12 -14.01 -24.79
CA PRO A 93 -15.42 -12.77 -24.42
C PRO A 93 -16.01 -11.57 -25.15
N THR A 94 -16.09 -10.44 -24.46
CA THR A 94 -16.42 -9.14 -25.06
C THR A 94 -15.37 -8.69 -26.08
N ASN A 95 -15.74 -7.82 -27.02
CA ASN A 95 -14.80 -7.19 -27.96
C ASN A 95 -13.69 -6.45 -27.22
N ARG A 96 -14.01 -5.82 -26.07
CA ARG A 96 -13.01 -5.21 -25.19
C ARG A 96 -11.97 -6.22 -24.68
N ALA A 97 -12.38 -7.44 -24.34
CA ALA A 97 -11.48 -8.51 -23.94
C ALA A 97 -10.52 -8.85 -25.09
N PHE A 98 -11.05 -9.07 -26.30
CA PHE A 98 -10.26 -9.32 -27.52
C PHE A 98 -9.23 -8.24 -27.81
N GLN A 99 -9.63 -6.96 -27.74
CA GLN A 99 -8.75 -5.82 -27.99
C GLN A 99 -7.61 -5.69 -26.96
N SER A 100 -7.74 -6.30 -25.78
CA SER A 100 -6.69 -6.38 -24.76
C SER A 100 -5.87 -7.69 -24.82
N PHE A 101 -6.36 -8.70 -25.53
CA PHE A 101 -5.73 -10.01 -25.64
C PHE A 101 -4.56 -10.01 -26.64
N THR A 102 -3.50 -10.73 -26.30
CA THR A 102 -2.33 -10.89 -27.18
C THR A 102 -1.98 -12.38 -27.32
N GLY A 103 -2.22 -12.93 -28.50
CA GLY A 103 -1.97 -14.33 -28.80
C GLY A 103 -3.00 -14.92 -29.77
N ASN A 104 -2.97 -16.25 -29.93
CA ASN A 104 -3.94 -16.98 -30.74
C ASN A 104 -5.06 -17.51 -29.83
N LEU A 105 -6.30 -17.19 -30.16
CA LEU A 105 -7.49 -17.74 -29.49
C LEU A 105 -7.69 -19.21 -29.89
N ASN A 106 -7.90 -20.09 -28.91
CA ASN A 106 -8.55 -21.38 -29.14
C ASN A 106 -10.05 -21.25 -28.82
N VAL A 107 -10.89 -21.17 -29.86
CA VAL A 107 -12.34 -21.01 -29.70
C VAL A 107 -12.98 -22.19 -28.96
N LEU A 108 -12.47 -23.41 -29.15
CA LEU A 108 -12.95 -24.61 -28.45
C LEU A 108 -12.66 -24.61 -26.94
N TYR A 109 -11.69 -23.80 -26.49
CA TYR A 109 -11.40 -23.63 -25.05
C TYR A 109 -12.43 -22.73 -24.34
N HIS A 110 -13.30 -22.07 -25.11
CA HIS A 110 -14.39 -21.24 -24.61
C HIS A 110 -15.73 -21.98 -24.54
N VAL A 111 -15.75 -23.28 -24.86
CA VAL A 111 -17.00 -24.06 -24.98
C VAL A 111 -16.91 -25.34 -24.16
N LEU A 112 -17.93 -25.61 -23.35
CA LEU A 112 -18.14 -26.88 -22.67
C LEU A 112 -19.03 -27.80 -23.52
N PRO A 113 -18.76 -29.13 -23.57
CA PRO A 113 -19.56 -30.10 -24.33
C PRO A 113 -20.99 -30.26 -23.82
N ASP A 114 -21.26 -29.85 -22.58
CA ASP A 114 -22.54 -30.02 -21.90
C ASP A 114 -23.17 -28.68 -21.53
N TRP A 115 -24.49 -28.68 -21.39
CA TRP A 115 -25.21 -27.59 -20.76
C TRP A 115 -25.04 -27.65 -19.25
N VAL A 116 -24.41 -26.60 -18.71
CA VAL A 116 -24.15 -26.42 -17.28
C VAL A 116 -24.75 -25.07 -16.88
N PRO A 117 -25.80 -25.01 -16.05
CA PRO A 117 -26.34 -23.74 -15.54
C PRO A 117 -25.46 -23.13 -14.45
N LEU A 118 -25.66 -21.84 -14.15
CA LEU A 118 -24.79 -21.03 -13.27
C LEU A 118 -24.65 -21.59 -11.84
N ASP A 119 -25.71 -22.18 -11.31
CA ASP A 119 -25.76 -22.86 -10.02
C ASP A 119 -24.93 -24.15 -9.99
N ARG A 120 -24.71 -24.78 -11.15
CA ARG A 120 -23.96 -26.03 -11.34
C ARG A 120 -22.62 -25.87 -12.06
N LEU A 121 -22.13 -24.63 -12.24
CA LEU A 121 -20.74 -24.42 -12.66
C LEU A 121 -19.80 -24.89 -11.54
N ASP A 122 -19.50 -26.18 -11.50
CA ASP A 122 -18.62 -26.82 -10.52
C ASP A 122 -17.19 -26.27 -10.60
N TYR A 123 -16.38 -26.50 -9.56
CA TYR A 123 -15.03 -25.91 -9.44
C TYR A 123 -14.12 -26.16 -10.66
N ARG A 124 -14.29 -27.28 -11.36
CA ARG A 124 -13.44 -27.70 -12.48
C ARG A 124 -14.30 -28.34 -13.57
N LEU A 125 -14.28 -27.75 -14.76
CA LEU A 125 -15.05 -28.19 -15.94
C LEU A 125 -14.12 -28.47 -17.12
N GLU A 126 -14.54 -29.30 -18.08
CA GLU A 126 -13.72 -29.71 -19.23
C GLU A 126 -14.28 -29.13 -20.54
N THR A 127 -13.41 -28.52 -21.34
CA THR A 127 -13.77 -27.82 -22.59
C THR A 127 -13.70 -28.73 -23.82
N LEU A 128 -14.26 -28.27 -24.94
CA LEU A 128 -14.11 -28.94 -26.24
C LEU A 128 -12.66 -28.93 -26.75
N ALA A 129 -11.80 -28.02 -26.28
CA ALA A 129 -10.38 -28.04 -26.58
C ALA A 129 -9.66 -29.19 -25.84
N ASN A 130 -9.73 -30.40 -26.39
CA ASN A 130 -9.01 -31.59 -25.89
C ASN A 130 -9.28 -31.90 -24.41
N ARG A 131 -10.50 -31.60 -23.92
CA ARG A 131 -10.88 -31.75 -22.50
C ARG A 131 -10.00 -30.94 -21.55
N ALA A 132 -9.36 -29.86 -22.03
CA ALA A 132 -8.60 -28.95 -21.19
C ALA A 132 -9.52 -28.33 -20.12
N ALA A 133 -8.98 -28.20 -18.91
CA ALA A 133 -9.77 -27.77 -17.75
C ALA A 133 -9.90 -26.24 -17.70
N VAL A 134 -11.08 -25.78 -17.28
CA VAL A 134 -11.33 -24.42 -16.79
C VAL A 134 -11.81 -24.49 -15.34
N TYR A 135 -11.42 -23.50 -14.54
CA TYR A 135 -11.69 -23.47 -13.11
C TYR A 135 -12.67 -22.35 -12.75
N ILE A 136 -13.67 -22.67 -11.92
CA ILE A 136 -14.73 -21.75 -11.53
C ILE A 136 -14.49 -21.25 -10.10
N THR A 137 -14.21 -19.96 -9.95
CA THR A 137 -14.00 -19.32 -8.64
C THR A 137 -15.16 -18.39 -8.32
N ARG A 138 -15.79 -18.57 -7.15
CA ARG A 138 -16.85 -17.69 -6.64
C ARG A 138 -16.29 -16.81 -5.51
N ARG A 139 -16.18 -15.51 -5.74
CA ARG A 139 -15.68 -14.53 -4.75
C ARG A 139 -16.85 -13.77 -4.14
N LYS A 140 -16.92 -13.71 -2.82
CA LYS A 140 -17.91 -12.88 -2.12
C LYS A 140 -17.42 -11.44 -2.06
N ILE A 141 -18.24 -10.48 -2.48
CA ILE A 141 -17.98 -9.06 -2.24
C ILE A 141 -18.42 -8.74 -0.79
N PRO A 142 -17.59 -8.10 0.07
CA PRO A 142 -18.00 -7.79 1.44
C PRO A 142 -19.23 -6.87 1.56
N THR A 143 -19.48 -6.04 0.54
CA THR A 143 -20.53 -5.02 0.49
C THR A 143 -21.73 -5.35 -0.39
N ASP A 144 -21.71 -6.48 -1.12
CA ASP A 144 -22.81 -6.89 -2.02
C ASP A 144 -23.36 -8.26 -1.58
N PRO A 145 -24.69 -8.48 -1.56
CA PRO A 145 -25.26 -9.82 -1.37
C PRO A 145 -24.91 -10.82 -2.48
N HIS A 146 -24.46 -10.38 -3.66
CA HIS A 146 -24.07 -11.23 -4.77
C HIS A 146 -22.59 -11.64 -4.72
N TYR A 147 -22.29 -12.77 -5.34
CA TYR A 147 -20.92 -13.24 -5.58
C TYR A 147 -20.48 -12.80 -6.99
N GLU A 148 -19.19 -12.54 -7.15
CA GLU A 148 -18.55 -12.52 -8.47
C GLU A 148 -18.19 -13.97 -8.85
N VAL A 149 -18.38 -14.32 -10.12
CA VAL A 149 -18.02 -15.64 -10.64
C VAL A 149 -16.96 -15.47 -11.72
N PHE A 150 -15.85 -16.18 -11.57
CA PHE A 150 -14.73 -16.17 -12.49
C PHE A 150 -14.58 -17.53 -13.17
N VAL A 151 -14.21 -17.52 -14.45
CA VAL A 151 -13.78 -18.68 -15.24
C VAL A 151 -12.31 -18.46 -15.55
N ASN A 152 -11.44 -19.28 -14.94
CA ASN A 152 -10.01 -19.00 -14.85
C ASN A 152 -9.74 -17.59 -14.29
N ASN A 153 -9.24 -16.67 -15.13
CA ASN A 153 -8.98 -15.27 -14.78
C ASN A 153 -10.14 -14.32 -15.13
N ALA A 154 -11.07 -14.74 -16.00
CA ALA A 154 -12.11 -13.88 -16.57
C ALA A 154 -13.36 -13.83 -15.69
N GLN A 155 -13.90 -12.64 -15.43
CA GLN A 155 -15.15 -12.42 -14.70
C GLN A 155 -16.37 -12.60 -15.61
N ILE A 156 -17.38 -13.31 -15.14
CA ILE A 156 -18.71 -13.35 -15.78
C ILE A 156 -19.45 -12.05 -15.46
N LEU A 157 -19.73 -11.23 -16.47
CA LEU A 157 -20.18 -9.85 -16.31
C LEU A 157 -21.66 -9.68 -15.92
N ASP A 158 -22.56 -10.53 -16.44
CA ASP A 158 -23.99 -10.48 -16.12
C ASP A 158 -24.51 -11.86 -15.68
N LEU A 159 -24.54 -12.07 -14.37
CA LEU A 159 -25.06 -13.29 -13.74
C LEU A 159 -26.58 -13.47 -13.90
N ARG A 160 -27.33 -12.41 -14.22
CA ARG A 160 -28.78 -12.50 -14.48
C ARG A 160 -29.05 -12.92 -15.92
N ALA A 161 -28.29 -12.40 -16.89
CA ALA A 161 -28.32 -12.89 -18.26
C ALA A 161 -27.80 -14.34 -18.36
N ALA A 162 -26.77 -14.69 -17.59
CA ALA A 162 -26.21 -16.04 -17.50
C ALA A 162 -27.20 -17.12 -17.01
N ASN A 163 -28.26 -16.72 -16.29
CA ASN A 163 -29.34 -17.63 -15.88
C ASN A 163 -30.38 -17.89 -16.98
N ARG A 164 -30.28 -17.24 -18.15
CA ARG A 164 -31.18 -17.51 -19.29
C ARG A 164 -30.77 -18.80 -19.98
N SER A 165 -31.72 -19.74 -20.09
CA SER A 165 -31.55 -20.92 -20.96
C SER A 165 -31.83 -20.55 -22.41
N TYR A 166 -30.97 -21.04 -23.30
CA TYR A 166 -31.13 -21.01 -24.75
C TYR A 166 -31.42 -22.42 -25.27
N ARG A 167 -31.87 -22.54 -26.52
CA ARG A 167 -32.21 -23.84 -27.12
C ARG A 167 -31.67 -23.95 -28.53
N SER A 168 -31.00 -25.06 -28.83
CA SER A 168 -30.57 -25.41 -30.18
C SER A 168 -31.78 -25.60 -31.12
N GLU A 169 -31.54 -25.66 -32.43
CA GLU A 169 -32.58 -25.96 -33.45
C GLU A 169 -33.21 -27.35 -33.23
N THR A 170 -32.47 -28.25 -32.58
CA THR A 170 -32.90 -29.60 -32.17
C THR A 170 -33.48 -29.65 -30.74
N ASN A 171 -33.77 -28.50 -30.14
CA ASN A 171 -34.37 -28.33 -28.81
C ASN A 171 -33.49 -28.83 -27.62
N LYS A 172 -32.16 -28.87 -27.78
CA LYS A 172 -31.19 -29.15 -26.72
C LYS A 172 -30.91 -27.87 -25.90
N PRO A 173 -30.74 -27.96 -24.58
CA PRO A 173 -30.50 -26.78 -23.73
C PRO A 173 -29.10 -26.22 -23.95
N GLN A 174 -28.95 -24.90 -23.88
CA GLN A 174 -27.67 -24.20 -24.04
C GLN A 174 -27.54 -23.03 -23.05
N ALA A 175 -26.31 -22.67 -22.70
CA ALA A 175 -25.98 -21.56 -21.81
C ALA A 175 -24.95 -20.60 -22.44
N LEU A 176 -25.07 -19.30 -22.12
CA LEU A 176 -24.16 -18.25 -22.57
C LEU A 176 -23.70 -17.42 -21.38
N TYR A 177 -22.39 -17.31 -21.23
CA TYR A 177 -21.70 -16.57 -20.19
C TYR A 177 -20.81 -15.51 -20.84
N ILE A 178 -21.15 -14.23 -20.68
CA ILE A 178 -20.34 -13.14 -21.22
C ILE A 178 -19.20 -12.83 -20.24
N ILE A 179 -17.95 -12.83 -20.73
CA ILE A 179 -16.75 -12.68 -19.90
C ILE A 179 -15.88 -11.47 -20.31
N ASP A 180 -15.13 -10.91 -19.35
CA ASP A 180 -14.36 -9.67 -19.51
C ASP A 180 -12.90 -9.84 -19.96
N ASP A 181 -12.40 -11.08 -19.99
CA ASP A 181 -11.05 -11.48 -20.40
C ASP A 181 -11.13 -12.72 -21.31
N VAL A 182 -10.12 -12.94 -22.14
CA VAL A 182 -10.07 -14.08 -23.07
C VAL A 182 -9.45 -15.30 -22.38
N LEU A 183 -10.09 -16.47 -22.47
CA LEU A 183 -9.55 -17.70 -21.89
C LEU A 183 -8.30 -18.15 -22.67
N LEU A 184 -7.13 -17.90 -22.08
CA LEU A 184 -5.84 -18.32 -22.64
C LEU A 184 -5.66 -19.84 -22.53
N SER A 185 -5.52 -20.54 -23.66
CA SER A 185 -5.05 -21.93 -23.70
C SER A 185 -3.53 -21.99 -23.90
N VAL A 186 -2.86 -22.89 -23.18
CA VAL A 186 -1.47 -23.26 -23.49
C VAL A 186 -1.44 -24.07 -24.80
N PRO A 187 -0.53 -23.77 -25.76
CA PRO A 187 -0.43 -24.53 -27.00
C PRO A 187 0.04 -25.97 -26.75
N ALA A 188 -0.42 -26.91 -27.57
CA ALA A 188 0.21 -28.23 -27.64
C ALA A 188 1.63 -28.08 -28.20
N PHE A 189 2.60 -28.77 -27.60
CA PHE A 189 4.00 -28.69 -27.98
C PHE A 189 4.47 -30.01 -28.59
N GLY A 190 4.86 -30.01 -29.86
CA GLY A 190 5.57 -31.12 -30.50
C GLY A 190 4.77 -32.42 -30.63
N GLU A 191 5.47 -33.56 -30.55
CA GLU A 191 5.01 -34.89 -30.98
C GLU A 191 3.84 -35.51 -30.19
N SER A 192 3.18 -34.76 -29.29
CA SER A 192 1.84 -35.09 -28.80
C SER A 192 0.82 -35.31 -29.93
N ASP A 193 1.08 -34.75 -31.12
CA ASP A 193 0.28 -34.92 -32.34
C ASP A 193 0.70 -36.14 -33.20
N LYS A 194 1.86 -36.75 -32.92
CA LYS A 194 2.40 -37.91 -33.67
C LYS A 194 2.35 -39.23 -32.92
N LEU A 195 2.29 -39.20 -31.59
CA LEU A 195 1.92 -40.36 -30.76
C LEU A 195 0.41 -40.67 -30.83
N ALA A 196 -0.39 -39.84 -31.50
CA ALA A 196 -1.76 -40.16 -31.96
C ALA A 196 -1.78 -41.15 -33.16
N GLY A 197 -0.78 -42.03 -33.24
CA GLY A 197 -0.64 -43.03 -34.30
C GLY A 197 -1.58 -44.21 -34.11
N SER A 198 -2.79 -44.11 -34.66
CA SER A 198 -3.62 -45.24 -35.12
C SER A 198 -3.64 -46.51 -34.23
N THR A 199 -4.23 -46.41 -33.04
CA THR A 199 -4.98 -47.53 -32.46
C THR A 199 -6.45 -47.15 -32.39
N GLY A 200 -7.34 -48.10 -32.72
CA GLY A 200 -8.77 -47.85 -32.97
C GLY A 200 -9.64 -47.63 -31.73
N ASP A 201 -9.08 -47.00 -30.69
CA ASP A 201 -9.79 -46.61 -29.48
C ASP A 201 -9.41 -45.17 -29.12
N GLY A 202 -10.36 -44.36 -28.68
CA GLY A 202 -10.28 -42.89 -28.78
C GLY A 202 -9.08 -42.26 -28.07
N VAL A 203 -8.05 -41.86 -28.82
CA VAL A 203 -6.81 -41.29 -28.26
C VAL A 203 -7.07 -39.92 -27.64
N ILE A 204 -7.11 -39.88 -26.31
CA ILE A 204 -7.10 -38.64 -25.54
C ILE A 204 -5.71 -38.01 -25.66
N THR A 205 -5.62 -36.83 -26.28
CA THR A 205 -4.37 -36.05 -26.31
C THR A 205 -3.94 -35.70 -24.88
N PRO A 206 -2.68 -35.95 -24.50
CA PRO A 206 -2.22 -35.76 -23.12
C PRO A 206 -2.25 -34.27 -22.75
N ARG A 207 -2.86 -33.96 -21.59
CA ARG A 207 -2.96 -32.57 -21.10
C ARG A 207 -1.58 -32.06 -20.70
N VAL A 208 -1.14 -30.97 -21.33
CA VAL A 208 0.16 -30.33 -21.08
C VAL A 208 0.32 -30.00 -19.59
N SER A 209 1.24 -30.66 -18.90
CA SER A 209 1.56 -30.44 -17.49
C SER A 209 2.51 -29.25 -17.30
N ALA A 210 2.70 -28.81 -16.05
CA ALA A 210 3.74 -27.84 -15.72
C ALA A 210 5.15 -28.32 -16.11
N TRP A 211 5.42 -29.64 -16.10
CA TRP A 211 6.68 -30.19 -16.59
C TRP A 211 6.83 -30.08 -18.11
N ASP A 212 5.75 -30.23 -18.87
CA ASP A 212 5.79 -30.15 -20.33
C ASP A 212 6.05 -28.72 -20.82
N LEU A 213 5.59 -27.70 -20.08
CA LEU A 213 6.01 -26.31 -20.26
C LEU A 213 7.52 -26.12 -20.02
N LEU A 214 8.09 -26.76 -18.98
CA LEU A 214 9.52 -26.71 -18.70
C LEU A 214 10.34 -27.39 -19.81
N LEU A 215 9.90 -28.53 -20.33
CA LEU A 215 10.54 -29.20 -21.47
C LEU A 215 10.64 -28.27 -22.68
N HIS A 216 9.58 -27.53 -22.98
CA HIS A 216 9.47 -26.63 -24.13
C HIS A 216 9.89 -25.18 -23.83
N SER A 217 10.83 -24.99 -22.89
CA SER A 217 11.33 -23.68 -22.42
C SER A 217 11.80 -22.71 -23.51
N GLU A 218 12.19 -23.24 -24.67
CA GLU A 218 12.69 -22.46 -25.82
C GLU A 218 11.63 -22.15 -26.88
N SER A 219 10.37 -22.51 -26.64
CA SER A 219 9.24 -22.17 -27.52
C SER A 219 9.06 -20.66 -27.62
N SER A 220 8.73 -20.17 -28.82
CA SER A 220 8.36 -18.77 -29.09
C SER A 220 7.19 -18.29 -28.24
N PHE A 221 6.36 -19.19 -27.70
CA PHE A 221 5.29 -18.89 -26.74
C PHE A 221 5.79 -18.12 -25.49
N PHE A 222 7.04 -18.32 -25.08
CA PHE A 222 7.62 -17.64 -23.92
C PHE A 222 8.31 -16.31 -24.27
N GLY A 223 8.45 -15.97 -25.55
CA GLY A 223 9.06 -14.73 -26.01
C GLY A 223 10.52 -14.57 -25.53
N THR A 224 10.76 -13.61 -24.64
CA THR A 224 12.10 -13.31 -24.08
C THR A 224 12.43 -14.10 -22.82
N PHE A 225 11.44 -14.77 -22.21
CA PHE A 225 11.57 -15.53 -20.97
C PHE A 225 12.12 -16.94 -21.21
N ARG A 226 13.07 -17.37 -20.37
CA ARG A 226 13.74 -18.67 -20.48
C ARG A 226 13.53 -19.49 -19.21
N LEU A 227 13.03 -20.71 -19.39
CA LEU A 227 12.80 -21.70 -18.32
C LEU A 227 13.86 -22.82 -18.27
N GLY A 228 14.77 -22.88 -19.25
CA GLY A 228 15.81 -23.92 -19.35
C GLY A 228 16.69 -24.07 -18.10
N PRO A 229 17.15 -22.98 -17.44
CA PRO A 229 17.90 -23.04 -16.19
C PRO A 229 17.09 -23.65 -15.03
N LEU A 230 15.81 -23.28 -14.89
CA LEU A 230 14.92 -23.87 -13.89
C LEU A 230 14.69 -25.36 -14.17
N ARG A 231 14.42 -25.75 -15.42
CA ARG A 231 14.31 -27.18 -15.82
C ARG A 231 15.56 -27.96 -15.42
N LYS A 232 16.75 -27.43 -15.71
CA LYS A 232 18.03 -28.04 -15.35
C LYS A 232 18.14 -28.25 -13.84
N GLN A 233 17.78 -27.23 -13.05
CA GLN A 233 17.81 -27.30 -11.60
C GLN A 233 16.83 -28.35 -11.03
N VAL A 234 15.59 -28.39 -11.54
CA VAL A 234 14.58 -29.38 -11.12
C VAL A 234 15.08 -30.81 -11.36
N THR A 235 15.70 -31.09 -12.53
CA THR A 235 16.32 -32.40 -12.81
C THR A 235 17.54 -32.68 -11.95
N GLN A 236 18.40 -31.69 -11.70
CA GLN A 236 19.55 -31.86 -10.80
C GLN A 236 19.13 -32.19 -9.36
N GLN A 237 18.00 -31.65 -8.89
CA GLN A 237 17.43 -31.96 -7.58
C GLN A 237 16.57 -33.24 -7.54
N GLN A 238 16.29 -33.85 -8.71
CA GLN A 238 15.40 -35.02 -8.91
C GLN A 238 13.94 -34.75 -8.51
N GLN A 239 13.44 -33.55 -8.85
CA GLN A 239 12.13 -33.03 -8.43
C GLN A 239 11.11 -32.94 -9.58
N GLU A 240 11.33 -33.62 -10.72
CA GLU A 240 10.42 -33.57 -11.87
C GLU A 240 9.01 -34.07 -11.55
N HIS A 241 8.89 -34.98 -10.59
CA HIS A 241 7.61 -35.53 -10.14
C HIS A 241 6.66 -34.46 -9.57
N LEU A 242 7.19 -33.38 -8.97
CA LEU A 242 6.38 -32.26 -8.47
C LEU A 242 5.64 -31.52 -9.59
N TYR A 243 6.22 -31.48 -10.80
CA TYR A 243 5.69 -30.74 -11.95
C TYR A 243 4.89 -31.63 -12.92
N ARG A 244 5.09 -32.95 -12.86
CA ARG A 244 4.28 -33.97 -13.57
C ARG A 244 3.09 -34.49 -12.78
N GLY A 245 3.10 -34.33 -11.45
CA GLY A 245 2.10 -34.90 -10.54
C GLY A 245 0.68 -34.48 -10.91
N GLN A 246 -0.25 -35.43 -10.87
CA GLN A 246 -1.67 -35.14 -11.01
C GLN A 246 -2.18 -34.43 -9.75
N GLY A 247 -3.08 -33.47 -9.93
CA GLY A 247 -3.63 -32.65 -8.85
C GLY A 247 -3.92 -31.24 -9.34
N GLU A 248 -4.14 -30.35 -8.37
CA GLU A 248 -4.54 -28.96 -8.60
C GLU A 248 -3.54 -28.02 -7.93
N TYR A 249 -2.57 -27.53 -8.69
CA TYR A 249 -1.45 -26.76 -8.17
C TYR A 249 -1.42 -25.34 -8.74
N THR A 250 -0.89 -24.40 -7.95
CA THR A 250 -0.43 -23.10 -8.46
C THR A 250 1.09 -23.09 -8.40
N PHE A 251 1.73 -23.06 -9.57
CA PHE A 251 3.19 -23.05 -9.73
C PHE A 251 3.68 -21.63 -9.99
N PHE A 252 4.76 -21.23 -9.32
CA PHE A 252 5.47 -19.99 -9.58
C PHE A 252 6.85 -20.31 -10.18
N LEU A 253 7.01 -20.16 -11.49
CA LEU A 253 8.22 -20.58 -12.19
C LEU A 253 9.16 -19.39 -12.42
N PRO A 254 10.31 -19.29 -11.74
CA PRO A 254 11.24 -18.21 -11.97
C PRO A 254 11.92 -18.34 -13.34
N VAL A 255 11.89 -17.24 -14.09
CA VAL A 255 12.44 -17.16 -15.45
C VAL A 255 13.69 -16.30 -15.49
N GLU A 256 14.62 -16.66 -16.38
CA GLU A 256 15.63 -15.70 -16.84
C GLU A 256 15.06 -14.88 -18.00
N GLN A 257 15.46 -13.62 -18.09
CA GLN A 257 15.31 -12.83 -19.31
C GLN A 257 16.61 -12.98 -20.11
N SER A 258 16.51 -13.04 -21.43
CA SER A 258 17.65 -13.34 -22.31
C SER A 258 18.82 -12.33 -22.23
N TYR A 259 18.63 -11.19 -21.58
CA TYR A 259 19.64 -10.14 -21.30
C TYR A 259 20.08 -10.06 -19.81
N LYS A 260 19.52 -10.90 -18.93
CA LYS A 260 19.77 -10.96 -17.48
C LYS A 260 19.83 -12.42 -16.99
N PRO A 261 20.92 -13.15 -17.25
CA PRO A 261 21.15 -14.48 -16.67
C PRO A 261 21.35 -14.37 -15.15
N ARG A 262 20.83 -15.34 -14.37
CA ARG A 262 20.75 -15.27 -12.90
C ARG A 262 21.36 -16.49 -12.24
N SER A 263 22.47 -16.28 -11.54
CA SER A 263 23.15 -17.33 -10.77
C SER A 263 22.30 -17.90 -9.62
N SER A 264 21.26 -17.21 -9.13
CA SER A 264 20.46 -17.63 -7.99
C SER A 264 19.55 -18.83 -8.24
N LEU A 265 19.21 -19.17 -9.49
CA LEU A 265 18.48 -20.41 -9.80
C LEU A 265 19.26 -21.66 -9.37
N THR A 266 20.59 -21.61 -9.39
CA THR A 266 21.45 -22.72 -8.94
C THR A 266 21.35 -23.01 -7.43
N ARG A 267 20.82 -22.07 -6.64
CA ARG A 267 20.64 -22.18 -5.19
C ARG A 267 19.28 -22.74 -4.77
N LEU A 268 18.40 -23.08 -5.72
CA LEU A 268 17.14 -23.74 -5.41
C LEU A 268 17.40 -25.21 -5.04
N ASP A 269 17.45 -25.50 -3.75
CA ASP A 269 17.40 -26.87 -3.24
C ASP A 269 15.97 -27.46 -3.34
N ARG A 270 15.78 -28.69 -2.85
CA ARG A 270 14.49 -29.39 -2.87
C ARG A 270 13.38 -28.61 -2.15
N VAL A 271 13.67 -28.06 -0.97
CA VAL A 271 12.69 -27.32 -0.14
C VAL A 271 12.37 -25.98 -0.78
N ALA A 272 13.35 -25.32 -1.40
CA ALA A 272 13.12 -24.10 -2.15
C ALA A 272 12.23 -24.35 -3.38
N LEU A 273 12.43 -25.45 -4.13
CA LEU A 273 11.55 -25.83 -5.26
C LEU A 273 10.11 -26.11 -4.80
N GLU A 274 9.92 -26.88 -3.74
CA GLU A 274 8.61 -27.07 -3.09
C GLU A 274 7.97 -25.74 -2.64
N GLY A 275 8.80 -24.79 -2.18
CA GLY A 275 8.41 -23.43 -1.81
C GLY A 275 7.89 -22.56 -2.97
N HIS A 276 7.93 -23.03 -4.22
CA HIS A 276 7.35 -22.38 -5.39
C HIS A 276 5.99 -22.96 -5.80
N ILE A 277 5.42 -23.89 -5.02
CA ILE A 277 4.21 -24.64 -5.40
C ILE A 277 3.18 -24.56 -4.27
N VAL A 278 1.99 -24.03 -4.56
CA VAL A 278 0.83 -24.10 -3.66
C VAL A 278 -0.04 -25.29 -4.07
N PRO A 279 -0.25 -26.29 -3.18
CA PRO A 279 -1.04 -27.49 -3.48
C PRO A 279 -2.55 -27.28 -3.26
N ASN A 280 -3.34 -28.12 -3.93
CA ASN A 280 -4.80 -28.25 -3.83
C ASN A 280 -5.56 -26.93 -4.06
N ARG A 281 -4.99 -26.02 -4.87
CA ARG A 281 -5.58 -24.72 -5.25
C ARG A 281 -5.02 -24.26 -6.59
N VAL A 282 -5.92 -23.96 -7.53
CA VAL A 282 -5.61 -23.26 -8.78
C VAL A 282 -6.01 -21.79 -8.62
N LEU A 283 -5.03 -20.88 -8.65
CA LEU A 283 -5.20 -19.47 -8.30
C LEU A 283 -4.83 -18.57 -9.48
N PHE A 284 -5.84 -17.99 -10.12
CA PHE A 284 -5.67 -16.97 -11.16
C PHE A 284 -5.57 -15.56 -10.55
N THR A 285 -4.83 -14.65 -11.19
CA THR A 285 -4.48 -13.36 -10.57
C THR A 285 -5.67 -12.46 -10.26
N ALA A 286 -6.76 -12.51 -11.04
CA ALA A 286 -7.95 -11.71 -10.78
C ALA A 286 -8.73 -12.14 -9.53
N CYS A 287 -8.70 -13.43 -9.19
CA CYS A 287 -9.49 -14.05 -8.13
C CYS A 287 -8.65 -14.59 -6.95
N ALA A 288 -7.33 -14.42 -6.98
CA ALA A 288 -6.43 -14.81 -5.90
C ALA A 288 -6.75 -14.12 -4.56
N PRO A 289 -6.52 -14.78 -3.41
CA PRO A 289 -6.70 -14.19 -2.09
C PRO A 289 -5.52 -13.26 -1.75
N TYR A 290 -5.65 -12.00 -2.13
CA TYR A 290 -4.63 -10.98 -1.85
C TYR A 290 -4.45 -10.74 -0.36
N ASN A 291 -3.21 -10.54 0.06
CA ASN A 291 -2.77 -10.35 1.45
C ASN A 291 -2.98 -11.56 2.39
N GLU A 292 -3.50 -12.69 1.90
CA GLU A 292 -3.64 -13.92 2.68
C GLU A 292 -2.42 -14.87 2.49
N PRO A 293 -1.82 -15.41 3.56
CA PRO A 293 -0.71 -16.35 3.46
C PRO A 293 -1.19 -17.78 3.12
N LEU A 294 -0.78 -18.25 1.95
CA LEU A 294 -1.06 -19.59 1.42
C LEU A 294 0.08 -20.54 1.76
N ARG A 295 -0.23 -21.78 2.15
CA ARG A 295 0.79 -22.82 2.40
C ARG A 295 1.34 -23.34 1.08
N THR A 296 2.65 -23.54 1.01
CA THR A 296 3.31 -24.22 -0.11
C THR A 296 3.46 -25.72 0.18
N LEU A 297 4.04 -26.50 -0.74
CA LEU A 297 4.48 -27.86 -0.43
C LEU A 297 5.54 -27.90 0.69
N ALA A 298 6.41 -26.88 0.75
CA ALA A 298 7.41 -26.70 1.81
C ALA A 298 6.80 -26.14 3.11
N PHE A 299 5.83 -26.85 3.69
CA PHE A 299 5.16 -26.49 4.94
C PHE A 299 5.31 -27.60 6.01
N GLY A 300 6.54 -28.08 6.18
CA GLY A 300 6.88 -29.15 7.13
C GLY A 300 7.08 -28.66 8.56
N GLU A 301 7.61 -29.54 9.41
CA GLU A 301 7.97 -29.16 10.78
C GLU A 301 9.19 -28.23 10.82
N ASN A 302 10.25 -28.55 10.07
CA ASN A 302 11.54 -27.84 10.11
C ASN A 302 11.58 -26.51 9.32
N VAL A 303 10.74 -26.37 8.30
CA VAL A 303 10.67 -25.19 7.44
C VAL A 303 9.21 -24.98 7.02
N LYS A 304 8.71 -23.75 7.19
CA LYS A 304 7.37 -23.35 6.75
C LYS A 304 7.47 -22.16 5.81
N ILE A 305 7.22 -22.40 4.53
CA ILE A 305 7.16 -21.38 3.49
C ILE A 305 5.70 -21.10 3.14
N THR A 306 5.32 -19.83 3.21
CA THR A 306 4.01 -19.33 2.76
C THR A 306 4.15 -18.35 1.62
N ILE A 307 3.25 -18.42 0.64
CA ILE A 307 3.13 -17.44 -0.45
C ILE A 307 1.94 -16.51 -0.20
N THR A 308 2.13 -15.21 -0.39
CA THR A 308 1.06 -14.21 -0.35
C THR A 308 1.00 -13.47 -1.69
N PHE A 309 -0.18 -13.32 -2.29
CA PHE A 309 -0.38 -12.44 -3.44
C PHE A 309 -0.51 -10.99 -2.96
N VAL A 310 0.20 -10.07 -3.60
CA VAL A 310 0.11 -8.62 -3.34
C VAL A 310 0.08 -7.85 -4.66
N SER A 311 -0.55 -6.68 -4.68
CA SER A 311 -0.62 -5.81 -5.85
C SER A 311 -0.13 -4.42 -5.49
N TYR A 312 0.74 -3.85 -6.32
CA TYR A 312 1.28 -2.50 -6.13
C TYR A 312 1.16 -1.67 -7.41
N GLY A 313 0.90 -0.37 -7.25
CA GLY A 313 0.54 0.53 -8.34
C GLY A 313 -0.97 0.70 -8.48
N THR A 314 -1.39 1.57 -9.39
CA THR A 314 -2.80 1.94 -9.59
C THR A 314 -3.13 2.03 -11.08
N GLY A 315 -4.32 1.56 -11.48
CA GLY A 315 -4.74 1.60 -12.88
C GLY A 315 -3.81 0.77 -13.77
N ARG A 316 -3.27 1.37 -14.83
CA ARG A 316 -2.39 0.68 -15.81
C ARG A 316 -1.03 0.30 -15.25
N ASP A 317 -0.57 0.95 -14.17
CA ASP A 317 0.72 0.68 -13.54
C ASP A 317 0.64 -0.40 -12.45
N ALA A 318 -0.56 -0.95 -12.18
CA ALA A 318 -0.72 -2.04 -11.22
C ALA A 318 0.00 -3.31 -11.70
N ARG A 319 0.87 -3.85 -10.85
CA ARG A 319 1.60 -5.10 -11.07
C ARG A 319 1.32 -6.07 -9.92
N VAL A 320 1.11 -7.33 -10.27
CA VAL A 320 0.92 -8.42 -9.30
C VAL A 320 2.27 -9.00 -8.92
N TYR A 321 2.48 -9.19 -7.62
CA TYR A 321 3.65 -9.82 -7.05
C TYR A 321 3.22 -10.97 -6.14
N VAL A 322 4.16 -11.89 -5.94
CA VAL A 322 4.04 -12.97 -4.96
C VAL A 322 5.19 -12.86 -3.97
N MET A 323 4.86 -13.01 -2.70
CA MET A 323 5.81 -12.93 -1.60
C MET A 323 5.94 -14.28 -0.93
N SER A 324 7.13 -14.87 -0.94
CA SER A 324 7.43 -16.00 -0.07
C SER A 324 7.95 -15.50 1.26
N ARG A 325 7.38 -15.98 2.37
CA ARG A 325 7.92 -15.81 3.73
C ARG A 325 8.36 -17.17 4.27
N THR A 326 9.61 -17.26 4.69
CA THR A 326 10.20 -18.49 5.26
C THR A 326 10.25 -18.39 6.77
N ALA A 327 9.64 -19.32 7.49
CA ALA A 327 9.70 -19.45 8.94
C ALA A 327 10.44 -20.74 9.34
N LEU A 328 11.37 -20.63 10.31
CA LEU A 328 12.11 -21.74 10.89
C LEU A 328 11.73 -21.88 12.37
N PRO A 329 11.44 -23.09 12.90
CA PRO A 329 10.92 -23.28 14.27
C PRO A 329 11.76 -22.67 15.38
N ASN A 330 13.08 -22.66 15.20
CA ASN A 330 14.04 -22.20 16.21
C ASN A 330 14.54 -20.77 15.96
N ALA A 331 14.13 -20.14 14.86
CA ALA A 331 14.41 -18.73 14.62
C ALA A 331 13.32 -17.88 15.27
N ARG A 332 13.70 -17.00 16.21
CA ARG A 332 12.79 -16.00 16.82
C ARG A 332 12.35 -14.87 15.86
N LEU A 333 12.61 -15.06 14.56
CA LEU A 333 12.39 -14.15 13.43
C LEU A 333 12.09 -15.01 12.20
N ALA A 334 11.31 -14.50 11.25
CA ALA A 334 11.22 -15.14 9.93
C ALA A 334 12.61 -15.14 9.27
N SER A 335 12.98 -16.25 8.62
CA SER A 335 14.29 -16.44 7.98
C SER A 335 14.46 -15.64 6.68
N GLY A 336 13.39 -15.03 6.19
CA GLY A 336 13.41 -14.06 5.11
C GLY A 336 12.05 -13.91 4.43
N THR A 337 11.83 -12.74 3.83
CA THR A 337 10.74 -12.48 2.89
C THR A 337 11.33 -12.10 1.54
N VAL A 338 10.98 -12.84 0.49
CA VAL A 338 11.38 -12.56 -0.89
C VAL A 338 10.13 -12.24 -1.70
N ILE A 339 10.10 -11.08 -2.34
CA ILE A 339 9.05 -10.65 -3.25
C ILE A 339 9.48 -10.87 -4.70
N ALA A 340 8.61 -11.40 -5.55
CA ALA A 340 8.84 -11.58 -6.99
C ALA A 340 7.65 -11.07 -7.79
N GLN A 341 7.91 -10.38 -8.90
CA GLN A 341 6.86 -9.90 -9.81
C GLN A 341 6.38 -11.04 -10.69
N ILE A 342 5.07 -11.18 -10.89
CA ILE A 342 4.53 -12.05 -11.94
C ILE A 342 4.70 -11.34 -13.29
N VAL A 343 5.51 -11.93 -14.18
CA VAL A 343 5.84 -11.37 -15.51
C VAL A 343 5.02 -11.97 -16.65
N LYS A 344 4.49 -13.19 -16.46
CA LYS A 344 3.45 -13.78 -17.31
C LYS A 344 2.53 -14.64 -16.44
N ALA A 345 1.29 -14.21 -16.26
CA ALA A 345 0.33 -14.86 -15.36
C ALA A 345 -0.52 -15.92 -16.08
N ASN A 346 -1.28 -16.68 -15.30
CA ASN A 346 -2.52 -17.34 -15.74
C ASN A 346 -2.35 -18.37 -16.88
N LEU A 347 -1.27 -19.16 -16.89
CA LEU A 347 -1.06 -20.21 -17.89
C LEU A 347 -1.69 -21.53 -17.39
N PRO A 348 -2.86 -21.96 -17.90
CA PRO A 348 -3.49 -23.19 -17.43
C PRO A 348 -2.73 -24.43 -17.93
N VAL A 349 -2.56 -25.40 -17.05
CA VAL A 349 -1.94 -26.70 -17.31
C VAL A 349 -2.85 -27.83 -16.83
N GLY A 350 -2.61 -29.05 -17.31
CA GLY A 350 -3.39 -30.24 -16.95
C GLY A 350 -3.45 -30.52 -15.45
N ASN A 351 -2.46 -30.05 -14.69
CA ASN A 351 -2.35 -30.13 -13.24
C ASN A 351 -2.44 -28.77 -12.50
N GLY A 352 -3.10 -27.76 -13.09
CA GLY A 352 -3.42 -26.49 -12.42
C GLY A 352 -3.07 -25.23 -13.22
N VAL A 353 -2.33 -24.29 -12.63
CA VAL A 353 -1.94 -23.02 -13.27
C VAL A 353 -0.49 -22.65 -12.99
N VAL A 354 0.17 -22.08 -13.99
CA VAL A 354 1.55 -21.58 -13.94
C VAL A 354 1.56 -20.05 -14.03
N HIS A 355 2.34 -19.42 -13.16
CA HIS A 355 2.73 -18.02 -13.22
C HIS A 355 4.25 -17.92 -13.37
N LEU A 356 4.73 -17.20 -14.38
CA LEU A 356 6.15 -16.93 -14.54
C LEU A 356 6.53 -15.72 -13.67
N ILE A 357 7.58 -15.85 -12.86
CA ILE A 357 8.03 -14.82 -11.91
C ILE A 357 9.43 -14.30 -12.25
N ASN A 358 9.71 -13.03 -11.98
CA ASN A 358 10.98 -12.40 -12.38
C ASN A 358 12.22 -12.86 -11.59
N ARG A 359 12.04 -13.44 -10.39
CA ARG A 359 13.14 -13.91 -9.52
C ARG A 359 12.67 -15.11 -8.69
N PRO A 360 13.58 -16.04 -8.29
CA PRO A 360 13.22 -17.14 -7.41
C PRO A 360 12.66 -16.63 -6.07
N LEU A 361 11.64 -17.31 -5.58
CA LEU A 361 11.17 -17.22 -4.19
C LEU A 361 12.16 -17.93 -3.26
N VAL A 362 12.05 -17.68 -1.96
CA VAL A 362 12.84 -18.29 -0.85
C VAL A 362 14.34 -17.90 -0.86
N VAL A 363 14.98 -17.78 -2.02
CA VAL A 363 16.41 -17.48 -2.18
C VAL A 363 16.66 -15.98 -1.99
N VAL A 364 17.46 -15.64 -0.97
CA VAL A 364 18.02 -14.29 -0.81
C VAL A 364 19.40 -14.26 -1.47
N ASP A 365 19.51 -13.47 -2.54
CA ASP A 365 20.70 -13.37 -3.40
C ASP A 365 21.29 -11.96 -3.49
N ASN A 366 20.42 -10.96 -3.48
CA ASN A 366 20.80 -9.59 -3.75
C ASN A 366 21.15 -8.82 -2.48
N LYS A 367 22.11 -7.90 -2.60
CA LYS A 367 22.29 -6.79 -1.63
C LYS A 367 21.22 -5.71 -1.84
N ILE A 368 21.02 -4.80 -0.89
CA ILE A 368 20.07 -3.67 -1.01
C ILE A 368 20.28 -2.90 -2.33
N ALA A 369 21.52 -2.47 -2.62
CA ALA A 369 21.80 -1.71 -3.85
C ALA A 369 21.45 -2.48 -5.14
N GLN A 370 21.72 -3.78 -5.18
CA GLN A 370 21.42 -4.66 -6.31
C GLN A 370 19.91 -4.88 -6.44
N ALA A 371 19.20 -5.06 -5.32
CA ALA A 371 17.74 -5.19 -5.30
C ALA A 371 17.04 -3.92 -5.85
N LEU A 372 17.57 -2.72 -5.59
CA LEU A 372 17.09 -1.48 -6.21
C LEU A 372 17.40 -1.45 -7.72
N GLN A 373 18.64 -1.80 -8.11
CA GLN A 373 19.12 -1.72 -9.51
C GLN A 373 18.45 -2.71 -10.46
N GLU A 374 18.05 -3.89 -9.97
CA GLU A 374 17.44 -4.94 -10.82
C GLU A 374 15.92 -4.80 -10.99
N ASP A 375 15.26 -3.95 -10.21
CA ASP A 375 13.79 -3.82 -10.13
C ASP A 375 13.24 -2.85 -11.19
N GLU A 376 13.61 -3.09 -12.46
CA GLU A 376 13.09 -2.37 -13.64
C GLU A 376 11.55 -2.35 -13.64
N ASP A 377 10.98 -1.14 -13.69
CA ASP A 377 9.54 -0.87 -13.55
C ASP A 377 8.86 -1.49 -12.31
N GLY A 378 9.63 -2.03 -11.36
CA GLY A 378 9.15 -2.66 -10.14
C GLY A 378 8.83 -1.67 -9.02
N ILE A 379 8.56 -2.16 -7.81
CA ILE A 379 8.19 -1.33 -6.65
C ILE A 379 9.27 -0.32 -6.24
N PHE A 380 10.54 -0.59 -6.53
CA PHE A 380 11.66 0.26 -6.14
C PHE A 380 12.08 1.29 -7.22
N SER A 381 11.62 1.12 -8.47
CA SER A 381 12.19 1.81 -9.64
C SER A 381 12.31 3.33 -9.45
N LYS A 382 11.22 4.01 -9.10
CA LYS A 382 11.22 5.48 -8.92
C LYS A 382 12.17 5.97 -7.81
N PHE A 383 12.39 5.18 -6.76
CA PHE A 383 13.33 5.56 -5.71
C PHE A 383 14.78 5.33 -6.13
N TYR A 384 15.03 4.28 -6.92
CA TYR A 384 16.32 4.09 -7.59
C TYR A 384 16.64 5.26 -8.54
N ASP A 385 15.69 5.64 -9.39
CA ASP A 385 15.84 6.79 -10.32
C ASP A 385 16.17 8.08 -9.53
N LEU A 386 15.41 8.36 -8.46
CA LEU A 386 15.65 9.51 -7.58
C LEU A 386 17.06 9.51 -6.96
N ILE A 387 17.57 8.35 -6.55
CA ILE A 387 18.93 8.20 -6.04
C ILE A 387 19.97 8.41 -7.16
N ALA A 388 19.74 7.85 -8.35
CA ALA A 388 20.66 7.97 -9.48
C ALA A 388 20.83 9.43 -9.94
N ASP A 389 19.72 10.17 -10.06
CA ASP A 389 19.70 11.56 -10.51
C ASP A 389 20.29 12.53 -9.48
N TYR A 390 19.90 12.40 -8.21
CA TYR A 390 20.16 13.41 -7.17
C TYR A 390 21.18 13.00 -6.11
N GLY A 391 21.59 11.72 -6.04
CA GLY A 391 22.45 11.17 -4.99
C GLY A 391 23.34 9.99 -5.38
N PRO A 392 24.11 10.03 -6.48
CA PRO A 392 24.96 8.90 -6.90
C PRO A 392 25.97 8.46 -5.83
N LEU A 393 26.50 9.40 -5.04
CA LEU A 393 27.38 9.10 -3.89
C LEU A 393 26.69 8.30 -2.77
N PHE A 394 25.35 8.35 -2.67
CA PHE A 394 24.60 7.50 -1.75
C PHE A 394 24.48 6.07 -2.29
N LEU A 395 24.29 5.91 -3.61
CA LEU A 395 24.28 4.61 -4.27
C LEU A 395 25.64 3.91 -4.13
N GLU A 396 26.74 4.62 -4.33
CA GLU A 396 28.10 4.12 -4.11
C GLU A 396 28.31 3.67 -2.65
N ALA A 397 27.89 4.49 -1.67
CA ALA A 397 27.94 4.12 -0.25
C ALA A 397 27.03 2.91 0.08
N LEU A 398 25.92 2.74 -0.63
CA LEU A 398 25.03 1.60 -0.49
C LEU A 398 25.68 0.32 -1.06
N GLN A 399 26.36 0.40 -2.22
CA GLN A 399 27.07 -0.72 -2.84
C GLN A 399 28.32 -1.17 -2.04
N THR A 400 29.11 -0.21 -1.57
CA THR A 400 30.39 -0.44 -0.87
C THR A 400 30.25 -0.71 0.62
N GLY A 401 29.18 -0.20 1.26
CA GLY A 401 28.99 -0.33 2.70
C GLY A 401 28.87 -1.79 3.17
N SER A 402 29.44 -2.05 4.34
CA SER A 402 29.47 -3.36 4.99
C SER A 402 28.57 -3.42 6.23
N GLY A 403 28.29 -4.64 6.70
CA GLY A 403 27.41 -4.88 7.83
C GLY A 403 25.92 -4.83 7.48
N PRO A 404 25.05 -5.28 8.42
CA PRO A 404 23.62 -5.33 8.18
C PRO A 404 22.98 -3.94 8.29
N ARG A 405 22.09 -3.62 7.35
CA ARG A 405 21.44 -2.30 7.23
C ARG A 405 19.94 -2.47 6.95
N THR A 406 19.16 -1.42 7.20
CA THR A 406 17.74 -1.39 6.85
C THR A 406 17.45 -0.13 6.03
N LEU A 407 16.95 -0.31 4.82
CA LEU A 407 16.57 0.79 3.93
C LEU A 407 15.06 0.94 3.89
N LEU A 408 14.57 2.12 4.21
CA LEU A 408 13.18 2.50 3.95
C LEU A 408 13.07 3.02 2.52
N VAL A 409 12.23 2.40 1.69
CA VAL A 409 12.04 2.77 0.29
C VAL A 409 10.66 3.41 0.12
N PRO A 410 10.57 4.70 -0.22
CA PRO A 410 9.32 5.34 -0.59
C PRO A 410 8.71 4.68 -1.84
N ASP A 411 7.40 4.44 -1.81
CA ASP A 411 6.67 3.88 -2.94
C ASP A 411 6.64 4.82 -4.15
N LYS A 412 6.19 4.30 -5.31
CA LYS A 412 6.07 5.11 -6.53
C LYS A 412 5.21 6.35 -6.34
N THR A 413 4.13 6.28 -5.55
CA THR A 413 3.26 7.44 -5.30
C THR A 413 3.95 8.49 -4.44
N ALA A 414 4.66 8.09 -3.38
CA ALA A 414 5.49 8.95 -2.56
C ALA A 414 6.53 9.73 -3.37
N VAL A 415 7.31 9.03 -4.20
CA VAL A 415 8.35 9.68 -5.03
C VAL A 415 7.72 10.62 -6.06
N SER A 416 6.60 10.23 -6.67
CA SER A 416 5.90 11.08 -7.65
C SER A 416 5.44 12.41 -7.05
N ARG A 417 4.96 12.40 -5.79
CA ARG A 417 4.52 13.63 -5.08
C ARG A 417 5.64 14.64 -4.83
N ILE A 418 6.91 14.24 -4.88
CA ILE A 418 8.04 15.14 -4.63
C ILE A 418 8.76 15.61 -5.89
N GLN A 419 8.31 15.23 -7.10
CA GLN A 419 8.98 15.61 -8.36
C GLN A 419 8.98 17.13 -8.62
N GLU A 420 8.06 17.88 -8.03
CA GLU A 420 7.99 19.35 -8.09
C GLU A 420 8.65 20.04 -6.87
N SER A 421 9.33 19.27 -6.01
CA SER A 421 9.92 19.77 -4.78
C SER A 421 11.14 20.66 -5.05
N LYS A 422 11.10 21.88 -4.52
CA LYS A 422 12.25 22.83 -4.52
C LYS A 422 13.55 22.24 -3.95
N TYR A 423 13.46 21.17 -3.16
CA TYR A 423 14.60 20.53 -2.50
C TYR A 423 15.40 19.59 -3.41
N LEU A 424 14.86 19.16 -4.57
CA LEU A 424 15.55 18.21 -5.46
C LEU A 424 16.91 18.71 -5.94
N ASN A 425 17.00 19.99 -6.30
CA ASN A 425 18.24 20.61 -6.77
C ASN A 425 19.25 20.90 -5.65
N ASP A 426 18.85 20.79 -4.37
CA ASP A 426 19.77 20.89 -3.23
C ASP A 426 20.38 19.51 -2.96
N ARG A 427 21.55 19.26 -3.57
CA ARG A 427 22.33 18.02 -3.38
C ARG A 427 22.66 17.72 -1.92
N LYS A 428 22.83 18.74 -1.06
CA LYS A 428 23.12 18.54 0.37
C LYS A 428 21.88 18.07 1.09
N LYS A 429 20.72 18.67 0.80
CA LYS A 429 19.43 18.25 1.33
C LYS A 429 19.02 16.86 0.83
N MET A 430 19.19 16.56 -0.45
CA MET A 430 18.89 15.23 -0.98
C MET A 430 19.79 14.14 -0.40
N MET A 431 21.10 14.41 -0.21
CA MET A 431 21.99 13.48 0.51
C MET A 431 21.54 13.26 1.98
N GLU A 432 21.07 14.30 2.67
CA GLU A 432 20.44 14.13 3.99
C GLU A 432 19.18 13.25 3.93
N VAL A 433 18.29 13.51 2.96
CA VAL A 433 17.07 12.74 2.72
C VAL A 433 17.38 11.27 2.47
N PHE A 434 18.30 10.91 1.57
CA PHE A 434 18.65 9.50 1.34
C PHE A 434 19.25 8.84 2.60
N ARG A 435 20.08 9.57 3.35
CA ARG A 435 20.65 9.09 4.62
C ARG A 435 19.62 8.95 5.75
N MET A 436 18.54 9.72 5.75
CA MET A 436 17.40 9.54 6.67
C MET A 436 16.67 8.21 6.44
N HIS A 437 16.66 7.70 5.20
CA HIS A 437 16.03 6.43 4.86
C HIS A 437 16.89 5.20 5.19
N LEU A 438 18.19 5.38 5.48
CA LEU A 438 19.11 4.29 5.77
C LEU A 438 19.40 4.20 7.28
N ILE A 439 19.04 3.06 7.86
CA ILE A 439 19.37 2.69 9.25
C ILE A 439 20.58 1.74 9.20
N PRO A 440 21.71 2.05 9.85
CA PRO A 440 22.92 1.23 9.84
C PRO A 440 22.85 0.03 10.82
N GLU A 441 21.71 -0.66 10.85
CA GLU A 441 21.52 -1.91 11.59
C GLU A 441 20.42 -2.80 10.97
N SER A 442 20.38 -4.07 11.38
CA SER A 442 19.34 -5.04 11.01
C SER A 442 18.06 -4.79 11.82
N LEU A 443 16.99 -4.33 11.16
CA LEU A 443 15.75 -3.95 11.83
C LEU A 443 14.54 -4.59 11.13
N PRO A 444 14.26 -5.90 11.36
CA PRO A 444 13.02 -6.53 10.89
C PRO A 444 11.81 -6.01 11.68
N ILE A 445 10.61 -6.14 11.11
CA ILE A 445 9.36 -5.61 11.68
C ILE A 445 9.10 -6.17 13.07
N ASP A 446 9.38 -7.46 13.31
CA ASP A 446 9.18 -8.07 14.62
C ASP A 446 10.15 -7.53 15.71
N ARG A 447 11.26 -6.86 15.32
CA ARG A 447 12.09 -6.05 16.24
C ARG A 447 11.45 -4.69 16.48
N ILE A 448 10.95 -4.01 15.43
CA ILE A 448 10.21 -2.74 15.54
C ILE A 448 8.97 -2.89 16.44
N ARG A 449 8.16 -3.94 16.23
CA ARG A 449 6.95 -4.20 17.02
C ARG A 449 7.26 -4.32 18.51
N ARG A 450 8.30 -5.07 18.86
CA ARG A 450 8.75 -5.25 20.25
C ARG A 450 9.34 -3.97 20.85
N SER A 451 10.11 -3.19 20.09
CA SER A 451 10.65 -1.92 20.59
C SER A 451 9.60 -0.83 20.77
N SER A 452 8.49 -0.92 20.03
CA SER A 452 7.41 0.07 20.04
C SER A 452 6.26 -0.31 21.00
N THR A 453 6.45 -1.34 21.82
CA THR A 453 5.45 -1.78 22.80
C THR A 453 5.55 -0.92 24.06
N GLY A 454 4.63 0.04 24.21
CA GLY A 454 4.53 0.92 25.41
C GLY A 454 5.51 2.10 25.42
N THR A 455 6.47 2.16 24.51
CA THR A 455 7.36 3.31 24.28
C THR A 455 7.60 3.49 22.79
N LEU A 456 7.97 4.71 22.37
CA LEU A 456 8.30 5.02 20.98
C LEU A 456 9.67 4.40 20.61
N GLY A 457 9.65 3.42 19.70
CA GLY A 457 10.88 2.79 19.20
C GLY A 457 11.70 3.83 18.43
N HIS A 458 13.01 3.94 18.67
CA HIS A 458 13.82 4.96 18.01
C HIS A 458 15.19 4.42 17.59
N TYR A 459 15.56 4.75 16.35
CA TYR A 459 16.71 4.15 15.67
C TYR A 459 17.53 5.23 14.98
N ALA A 460 18.85 5.22 15.21
CA ALA A 460 19.75 6.17 14.60
C ALA A 460 19.87 5.90 13.08
N THR A 461 19.92 6.94 12.27
CA THR A 461 20.09 6.83 10.81
C THR A 461 21.54 6.99 10.40
N ALA A 462 21.79 6.86 9.09
CA ALA A 462 23.03 7.30 8.45
C ALA A 462 23.13 8.84 8.33
N ALA A 463 22.05 9.59 8.59
CA ALA A 463 22.10 11.04 8.64
C ALA A 463 22.69 11.50 10.00
N PRO A 464 23.64 12.45 10.03
CA PRO A 464 24.36 12.81 11.25
C PRO A 464 23.43 13.26 12.38
N ASN A 465 23.52 12.56 13.52
CA ASN A 465 22.70 12.75 14.73
C ASN A 465 21.18 12.53 14.56
N MET A 466 20.69 12.11 13.39
CA MET A 466 19.25 11.97 13.17
C MET A 466 18.74 10.58 13.53
N PHE A 467 17.51 10.52 14.04
CA PHE A 467 16.81 9.29 14.41
C PHE A 467 15.48 9.19 13.65
N LEU A 468 15.04 7.95 13.44
CA LEU A 468 13.67 7.61 13.07
C LEU A 468 12.92 7.10 14.29
N TYR A 469 11.62 7.38 14.33
CA TYR A 469 10.74 7.05 15.44
C TYR A 469 9.59 6.18 14.93
N PHE A 470 9.52 4.94 15.39
CA PHE A 470 8.52 3.97 14.98
C PHE A 470 7.45 3.82 16.05
N ASP A 471 6.20 3.82 15.59
CA ASP A 471 5.00 3.64 16.41
C ASP A 471 4.16 2.48 15.87
N MET A 472 3.33 1.91 16.74
CA MET A 472 2.53 0.71 16.52
C MET A 472 1.06 1.02 16.79
N GLN A 473 0.32 1.31 15.72
CA GLN A 473 -1.09 1.66 15.81
C GLN A 473 -1.93 0.42 15.52
N GLN A 474 -2.59 -0.11 16.55
CA GLN A 474 -3.54 -1.20 16.36
C GLN A 474 -4.92 -0.65 16.02
N ASN A 475 -5.46 -1.05 14.88
CA ASN A 475 -6.84 -0.78 14.51
C ASN A 475 -7.77 -1.54 15.46
N GLN A 476 -8.58 -0.80 16.24
CA GLN A 476 -9.48 -1.38 17.24
C GLN A 476 -10.62 -2.21 16.63
N GLN A 477 -10.90 -2.06 15.33
CA GLN A 477 -12.00 -2.75 14.62
C GLN A 477 -11.52 -3.97 13.84
N THR A 478 -10.36 -3.88 13.16
CA THR A 478 -9.81 -5.00 12.36
C THR A 478 -8.74 -5.81 13.09
N HIS A 479 -8.31 -5.36 14.27
CA HIS A 479 -7.15 -5.86 15.03
C HIS A 479 -5.79 -5.78 14.29
N GLU A 480 -5.75 -5.25 13.07
CA GLU A 480 -4.52 -5.07 12.29
C GLU A 480 -3.57 -4.08 12.98
N SER A 481 -2.29 -4.43 13.02
CA SER A 481 -1.23 -3.56 13.54
C SER A 481 -0.51 -2.86 12.39
N ILE A 482 -0.80 -1.57 12.24
CA ILE A 482 -0.12 -0.66 11.31
C ILE A 482 1.15 -0.14 11.99
N VAL A 483 2.28 -0.20 11.29
CA VAL A 483 3.54 0.39 11.75
C VAL A 483 3.74 1.71 11.03
N THR A 484 3.93 2.78 11.79
CA THR A 484 4.27 4.11 11.27
C THR A 484 5.72 4.45 11.63
N VAL A 485 6.32 5.35 10.86
CA VAL A 485 7.69 5.83 11.04
C VAL A 485 7.76 7.33 10.78
N GLU A 486 8.26 8.07 11.76
CA GLU A 486 8.50 9.50 11.65
C GLU A 486 10.00 9.81 11.50
N GLY A 487 10.34 10.65 10.52
CA GLY A 487 11.69 11.13 10.26
C GLY A 487 11.72 12.50 9.60
N GLY A 488 12.43 13.46 10.21
CA GLY A 488 12.72 14.77 9.62
C GLY A 488 11.47 15.57 9.19
N GLY A 489 10.44 15.60 10.02
CA GLY A 489 9.20 16.33 9.74
C GLY A 489 8.12 15.56 8.97
N VAL A 490 8.38 14.29 8.61
CA VAL A 490 7.45 13.45 7.83
C VAL A 490 7.08 12.20 8.63
N ASN A 491 5.79 11.93 8.76
CA ASN A 491 5.25 10.67 9.27
C ASN A 491 4.78 9.81 8.09
N ALA A 492 5.27 8.58 7.99
CA ALA A 492 5.00 7.62 6.91
C ALA A 492 4.47 6.29 7.47
N THR A 493 3.73 5.55 6.66
CA THR A 493 3.22 4.21 6.96
C THR A 493 4.11 3.16 6.30
N VAL A 494 4.45 2.08 7.02
CA VAL A 494 5.13 0.91 6.44
C VAL A 494 4.11 0.08 5.65
N LEU A 495 4.22 0.12 4.32
CA LEU A 495 3.36 -0.60 3.37
C LEU A 495 3.79 -2.05 3.17
N LEU A 496 5.11 -2.31 3.19
CA LEU A 496 5.67 -3.64 2.96
C LEU A 496 6.93 -3.89 3.79
N PRO A 497 6.84 -4.64 4.89
CA PRO A 497 8.00 -4.97 5.72
C PRO A 497 8.84 -6.14 5.20
N ASP A 498 10.02 -6.31 5.82
CA ASP A 498 10.87 -7.49 5.83
C ASP A 498 11.40 -8.05 4.49
N ILE A 499 11.38 -7.28 3.40
CA ILE A 499 12.02 -7.69 2.14
C ILE A 499 13.52 -7.89 2.42
N THR A 500 13.97 -9.13 2.33
CA THR A 500 15.26 -9.55 2.89
C THR A 500 16.36 -9.49 1.84
N THR A 501 17.52 -8.97 2.22
CA THR A 501 18.72 -8.87 1.39
C THR A 501 19.92 -9.50 2.10
N VAL A 502 20.99 -9.80 1.36
CA VAL A 502 22.22 -10.40 1.91
C VAL A 502 22.86 -9.52 3.00
N ASP A 503 22.64 -8.21 2.91
CA ASP A 503 23.16 -7.16 3.78
C ASP A 503 22.06 -6.47 4.62
N GLY A 504 20.90 -7.11 4.80
CA GLY A 504 19.86 -6.69 5.75
C GLY A 504 18.43 -6.68 5.20
N TYR A 505 17.74 -5.55 5.30
CA TYR A 505 16.30 -5.45 5.02
C TYR A 505 15.91 -4.20 4.21
N ILE A 506 14.82 -4.32 3.46
CA ILE A 506 14.11 -3.22 2.84
C ILE A 506 12.67 -3.18 3.39
N HIS A 507 12.17 -1.98 3.69
CA HIS A 507 10.77 -1.75 4.00
C HIS A 507 10.19 -0.69 3.07
N LEU A 508 9.08 -0.98 2.39
CA LEU A 508 8.37 0.00 1.57
C LEU A 508 7.55 0.94 2.47
N ILE A 509 7.59 2.25 2.22
CA ILE A 509 6.85 3.28 2.97
C ILE A 509 6.07 4.22 2.04
N ASP A 510 5.00 4.85 2.52
CA ASP A 510 4.07 5.68 1.73
C ASP A 510 4.47 7.15 1.51
N ARG A 511 5.63 7.59 2.03
CA ARG A 511 6.18 8.96 1.90
C ARG A 511 7.71 8.98 1.86
N VAL A 512 8.26 10.06 1.32
CA VAL A 512 9.70 10.35 1.38
C VAL A 512 10.01 11.11 2.68
N LEU A 513 10.80 10.51 3.57
CA LEU A 513 11.20 11.08 4.85
C LEU A 513 12.16 12.27 4.68
N GLY A 514 12.16 13.21 5.63
CA GLY A 514 13.06 14.36 5.62
C GLY A 514 12.71 15.49 4.62
N LEU A 515 11.58 15.40 3.90
CA LEU A 515 11.05 16.48 3.05
C LEU A 515 9.76 17.06 3.63
N PRO A 516 9.79 18.24 4.26
CA PRO A 516 8.65 18.78 5.00
C PRO A 516 7.50 19.19 4.08
N HIS A 517 6.29 18.77 4.43
CA HIS A 517 5.04 19.10 3.71
C HIS A 517 3.98 19.74 4.61
N MET A 518 4.20 19.80 5.93
CA MET A 518 3.35 20.45 6.93
C MET A 518 4.00 21.75 7.43
N SER A 519 3.19 22.74 7.78
CA SER A 519 3.59 23.92 8.55
C SER A 519 3.84 23.58 10.02
N VAL A 520 4.48 24.50 10.75
CA VAL A 520 4.67 24.36 12.21
C VAL A 520 3.33 24.23 12.95
N ARG A 521 2.26 24.87 12.44
CA ARG A 521 0.91 24.73 13.01
C ARG A 521 0.36 23.32 12.80
N GLU A 522 0.35 22.84 11.56
CA GLU A 522 -0.21 21.53 11.21
C GLU A 522 0.56 20.39 11.90
N LYS A 523 1.89 20.51 11.99
CA LYS A 523 2.71 19.54 12.72
C LYS A 523 2.47 19.58 14.23
N LEU A 524 2.21 20.74 14.83
CA LEU A 524 1.80 20.85 16.23
C LEU A 524 0.42 20.23 16.50
N GLU A 525 -0.50 20.33 15.53
CA GLU A 525 -1.89 19.84 15.60
C GLU A 525 -2.04 18.33 15.35
N THR A 526 -1.14 17.74 14.56
CA THR A 526 -1.23 16.33 14.15
C THR A 526 -0.28 15.39 14.89
N ASP A 527 0.63 15.91 15.71
CA ASP A 527 1.61 15.12 16.45
C ASP A 527 1.07 14.72 17.84
N PRO A 528 0.81 13.43 18.09
CA PRO A 528 0.14 12.98 19.32
C PRO A 528 0.97 13.17 20.59
N MET A 529 2.25 13.56 20.49
CA MET A 529 3.09 13.86 21.65
C MET A 529 3.05 15.34 22.07
N LEU A 530 2.41 16.19 21.28
CA LEU A 530 2.44 17.66 21.43
C LEU A 530 1.04 18.25 21.69
N ASN A 531 0.03 17.43 21.98
CA ASN A 531 -1.38 17.83 22.10
C ASN A 531 -1.57 18.92 23.16
N LEU A 532 -0.94 18.80 24.33
CA LEU A 532 -1.06 19.80 25.40
C LEU A 532 -0.37 21.12 25.02
N SER A 533 0.75 21.07 24.29
CA SER A 533 1.36 22.27 23.70
C SER A 533 0.48 22.91 22.62
N HIS A 534 -0.23 22.10 21.83
CA HIS A 534 -1.24 22.59 20.89
C HIS A 534 -2.38 23.29 21.63
N GLU A 535 -3.00 22.63 22.61
CA GLU A 535 -4.12 23.17 23.40
C GLU A 535 -3.76 24.46 24.13
N LEU A 536 -2.63 24.51 24.83
CA LEU A 536 -2.13 25.72 25.51
C LEU A 536 -1.96 26.89 24.53
N GLY A 537 -1.54 26.62 23.29
CA GLY A 537 -1.42 27.61 22.23
C GLY A 537 -2.74 27.99 21.54
N MET A 538 -3.79 27.16 21.63
CA MET A 538 -5.14 27.48 21.17
C MET A 538 -5.85 28.42 22.16
N LEU A 539 -5.76 28.16 23.46
CA LEU A 539 -6.47 28.89 24.51
C LEU A 539 -6.18 30.40 24.55
N ASN A 540 -4.97 30.80 24.15
CA ASN A 540 -4.48 32.18 24.16
C ASN A 540 -4.26 32.75 22.73
N ARG A 541 -4.77 32.06 21.69
CA ARG A 541 -4.60 32.40 20.27
C ARG A 541 -3.14 32.53 19.82
N PHE A 542 -2.21 31.86 20.48
CA PHE A 542 -0.81 31.82 20.07
C PHE A 542 -0.65 31.06 18.74
N ASN A 543 -1.38 29.96 18.54
CA ASN A 543 -1.28 29.12 17.34
C ASN A 543 -1.71 29.82 16.04
N GLU A 544 -2.50 30.89 16.11
CA GLU A 544 -2.94 31.68 14.94
C GLU A 544 -1.76 32.23 14.13
N GLN A 545 -0.62 32.50 14.76
CA GLN A 545 0.56 33.00 14.05
C GLN A 545 1.32 31.93 13.27
N LEU A 546 1.28 30.66 13.72
CA LEU A 546 2.20 29.60 13.27
C LEU A 546 1.97 29.13 11.83
N ASN A 547 0.92 29.61 11.15
CA ASN A 547 0.67 29.33 9.73
C ASN A 547 1.23 30.41 8.77
N LYS A 548 1.90 31.45 9.28
CA LYS A 548 2.47 32.52 8.42
C LYS A 548 3.71 32.00 7.69
N THR A 549 3.66 31.95 6.36
CA THR A 549 4.77 31.50 5.49
C THR A 549 5.85 32.55 5.27
N SER A 550 5.55 33.82 5.57
CA SER A 550 6.49 34.96 5.51
C SER A 550 7.48 35.04 6.67
N ARG A 551 7.35 34.18 7.69
CA ARG A 551 8.25 34.10 8.84
C ARG A 551 9.02 32.79 8.84
N ARG A 552 10.13 32.72 9.58
CA ARG A 552 10.82 31.48 9.91
C ARG A 552 10.75 31.26 11.42
N TYR A 553 10.16 30.12 11.79
CA TYR A 553 9.96 29.74 13.18
C TYR A 553 11.01 28.71 13.60
N THR A 554 11.64 28.90 14.76
CA THR A 554 12.30 27.81 15.49
C THR A 554 11.55 27.65 16.80
N PHE A 555 10.80 26.56 16.94
CA PHE A 555 9.87 26.37 18.05
C PHE A 555 10.34 25.21 18.93
N PHE A 556 10.72 25.53 20.16
CA PHE A 556 11.05 24.55 21.18
C PHE A 556 9.77 24.06 21.85
N VAL A 557 9.22 22.92 21.44
CA VAL A 557 7.89 22.46 21.90
C VAL A 557 8.03 21.43 23.02
N PRO A 558 7.58 21.69 24.26
CA PRO A 558 7.58 20.66 25.29
C PRO A 558 6.55 19.58 24.93
N ARG A 559 6.92 18.30 25.04
CA ARG A 559 5.97 17.21 24.85
C ARG A 559 5.00 17.10 26.04
N ASP A 560 3.89 16.40 25.88
CA ASP A 560 2.84 16.33 26.90
C ASP A 560 3.37 15.82 28.26
N GLN A 561 4.23 14.79 28.23
CA GLN A 561 4.91 14.28 29.42
C GLN A 561 5.82 15.32 30.10
N ALA A 562 6.41 16.25 29.35
CA ALA A 562 7.26 17.31 29.91
C ALA A 562 6.44 18.29 30.76
N TRP A 563 5.27 18.69 30.26
CA TRP A 563 4.31 19.51 31.01
C TRP A 563 3.80 18.77 32.26
N VAL A 564 3.29 17.54 32.10
CA VAL A 564 2.79 16.73 33.23
C VAL A 564 3.87 16.58 34.29
N ASN A 565 5.09 16.18 33.92
CA ASN A 565 6.23 16.07 34.84
C ASN A 565 6.56 17.38 35.55
N TRP A 566 6.47 18.53 34.86
CA TRP A 566 6.85 19.82 35.44
C TRP A 566 5.90 20.25 36.57
N PHE A 567 4.59 20.05 36.38
CA PHE A 567 3.55 20.34 37.38
C PHE A 567 3.54 19.30 38.51
N THR A 568 3.61 18.00 38.20
CA THR A 568 3.59 16.94 39.24
C THR A 568 4.78 17.03 40.20
N LYS A 569 5.94 17.55 39.75
CA LYS A 569 7.12 17.79 40.61
C LYS A 569 6.99 19.01 41.54
N ARG A 570 5.90 19.80 41.48
CA ARG A 570 5.77 21.08 42.19
C ARG A 570 4.45 21.20 42.95
N ALA A 571 4.42 20.75 44.20
CA ALA A 571 3.24 20.81 45.06
C ALA A 571 2.62 22.22 45.20
N SER A 572 3.43 23.28 45.19
CA SER A 572 2.96 24.66 45.32
C SER A 572 2.41 25.28 44.04
N ARG A 573 2.64 24.69 42.85
CA ARG A 573 2.36 25.31 41.55
C ARG A 573 1.55 24.39 40.65
N ARG A 574 0.25 24.71 40.55
CA ARG A 574 -0.77 23.89 39.90
C ARG A 574 -1.08 24.34 38.48
N LEU A 575 -1.41 23.37 37.62
CA LEU A 575 -1.80 23.61 36.22
C LEU A 575 -3.09 24.43 36.11
N ASP A 576 -4.08 24.21 36.96
CA ASP A 576 -5.35 24.94 36.91
C ASP A 576 -5.20 26.44 37.25
N VAL A 577 -4.27 26.80 38.14
CA VAL A 577 -3.91 28.20 38.41
C VAL A 577 -3.24 28.81 37.19
N PHE A 578 -2.29 28.11 36.56
CA PHE A 578 -1.64 28.58 35.33
C PHE A 578 -2.63 28.84 34.19
N LEU A 579 -3.60 27.93 33.99
CA LEU A 579 -4.65 28.06 32.97
C LEU A 579 -5.61 29.24 33.21
N GLN A 580 -5.76 29.70 34.47
CA GLN A 580 -6.54 30.91 34.81
C GLN A 580 -5.85 32.22 34.42
N HIS A 581 -4.58 32.18 34.00
CA HIS A 581 -3.80 33.35 33.57
C HIS A 581 -3.32 33.22 32.11
N PRO A 582 -4.21 33.39 31.10
CA PRO A 582 -3.85 33.23 29.69
C PRO A 582 -2.70 34.13 29.20
N ASP A 583 -2.49 35.28 29.83
CA ASP A 583 -1.35 36.18 29.62
C ASP A 583 -0.03 35.53 30.03
N LYS A 584 0.00 34.81 31.17
CA LYS A 584 1.15 34.02 31.61
C LYS A 584 1.37 32.82 30.72
N VAL A 585 0.31 32.09 30.36
CA VAL A 585 0.39 30.99 29.38
C VAL A 585 1.01 31.49 28.08
N ARG A 586 0.53 32.62 27.57
CA ARG A 586 1.05 33.23 26.34
C ARG A 586 2.51 33.64 26.46
N THR A 587 2.89 34.29 27.56
CA THR A 587 4.29 34.70 27.84
C THR A 587 5.24 33.50 27.85
N VAL A 588 4.81 32.38 28.44
CA VAL A 588 5.59 31.13 28.45
C VAL A 588 5.68 30.54 27.04
N MET A 589 4.59 30.46 26.27
CA MET A 589 4.61 29.96 24.89
C MET A 589 5.48 30.84 23.96
N GLU A 590 5.46 32.16 24.13
CA GLU A 590 6.29 33.10 23.35
C GLU A 590 7.79 32.98 23.69
N ARG A 591 8.15 32.57 24.91
CA ARG A 591 9.55 32.26 25.28
C ARG A 591 10.11 31.04 24.54
N HIS A 592 9.24 30.10 24.17
CA HIS A 592 9.61 28.90 23.41
C HIS A 592 9.77 29.15 21.89
N LEU A 593 9.30 30.30 21.39
CA LEU A 593 9.23 30.59 19.96
C LEU A 593 10.24 31.66 19.55
N ILE A 594 11.21 31.24 18.74
CA ILE A 594 12.15 32.12 18.05
C ILE A 594 11.58 32.46 16.68
N ILE A 595 11.58 33.76 16.35
CA ILE A 595 11.16 34.28 15.05
C ILE A 595 12.33 35.06 14.46
N ALA A 596 12.86 34.60 13.34
CA ALA A 596 14.01 35.20 12.67
C ALA A 596 13.84 35.19 11.14
N ASP A 597 14.87 35.66 10.44
CA ASP A 597 15.06 35.56 8.99
C ASP A 597 15.31 34.11 8.54
N ARG A 598 15.86 33.28 9.42
CA ARG A 598 16.21 31.87 9.20
C ARG A 598 15.68 30.94 10.31
N VAL A 599 15.71 29.64 10.05
CA VAL A 599 15.50 28.59 11.08
C VAL A 599 16.85 28.18 11.67
N PHE A 600 16.88 27.79 12.93
CA PHE A 600 18.09 27.29 13.58
C PHE A 600 17.96 25.78 13.80
N ARG A 601 18.89 25.00 13.27
CA ARG A 601 19.01 23.55 13.54
C ARG A 601 19.80 23.29 14.81
N MET A 602 19.59 22.15 15.49
CA MET A 602 20.31 21.87 16.74
C MET A 602 21.83 21.75 16.56
N SER A 603 22.30 21.25 15.41
CA SER A 603 23.73 21.22 15.07
C SER A 603 24.32 22.62 14.90
N GLU A 604 23.56 23.56 14.32
CA GLU A 604 23.95 24.96 14.19
C GLU A 604 23.96 25.66 15.54
N LEU A 605 22.90 25.50 16.34
CA LEU A 605 22.82 26.04 17.70
C LEU A 605 24.00 25.56 18.56
N LYS A 606 24.41 24.29 18.43
CA LYS A 606 25.63 23.77 19.08
C LYS A 606 26.89 24.49 18.59
N SER A 607 27.05 24.71 17.29
CA SER A 607 28.22 25.40 16.73
C SER A 607 28.30 26.88 17.11
N MET A 608 27.16 27.52 17.37
CA MET A 608 27.08 28.93 17.79
C MET A 608 27.19 29.11 19.32
N ALA A 609 26.84 28.10 20.12
CA ALA A 609 26.75 28.19 21.57
C ALA A 609 28.01 27.69 22.28
N THR A 610 29.18 28.28 21.98
CA THR A 610 30.46 27.95 22.66
C THR A 610 30.38 28.12 24.17
N ASP A 611 29.77 29.22 24.64
CA ASP A 611 29.48 29.49 26.06
C ASP A 611 28.00 29.81 26.30
N SER A 612 27.41 30.75 25.56
CA SER A 612 25.96 31.00 25.59
C SER A 612 25.51 31.77 24.35
N LEU A 613 24.47 31.28 23.71
CA LEU A 613 23.80 31.90 22.56
C LEU A 613 22.58 32.72 23.03
N ILE A 614 22.34 33.87 22.41
CA ILE A 614 21.17 34.73 22.68
C ILE A 614 20.29 34.73 21.42
N LEU A 615 19.02 34.32 21.54
CA LEU A 615 18.07 34.23 20.43
C LEU A 615 16.87 35.20 20.60
N PRO A 616 16.39 35.83 19.52
CA PRO A 616 15.23 36.72 19.55
C PRO A 616 13.93 35.91 19.70
N THR A 617 13.21 36.13 20.81
CA THR A 617 11.88 35.57 21.05
C THR A 617 10.80 36.38 20.33
N SER A 618 9.59 35.82 20.19
CA SER A 618 8.47 36.48 19.48
C SER A 618 8.13 37.91 19.96
N THR A 619 8.52 38.30 21.17
CA THR A 619 8.28 39.64 21.74
C THR A 619 9.52 40.53 21.77
N ASN A 620 10.72 39.99 21.53
CA ASN A 620 12.05 40.62 21.71
C ASN A 620 12.35 41.25 23.09
N SER A 621 11.37 41.34 24.01
CA SER A 621 11.51 41.94 25.34
C SER A 621 12.27 41.07 26.34
N ALA A 622 12.36 39.76 26.08
CA ALA A 622 13.14 38.81 26.86
C ALA A 622 13.78 37.77 25.90
N PRO A 623 15.02 37.99 25.44
CA PRO A 623 15.68 37.07 24.52
C PRO A 623 16.05 35.76 25.23
N LEU A 624 15.94 34.65 24.51
CA LEU A 624 16.21 33.31 25.05
C LEU A 624 17.72 33.06 25.05
N ARG A 625 18.29 32.86 26.24
CA ARG A 625 19.70 32.42 26.38
C ARG A 625 19.75 30.90 26.35
N LEU A 626 20.65 30.31 25.57
CA LEU A 626 20.84 28.86 25.46
C LEU A 626 22.32 28.47 25.51
N ARG A 627 22.63 27.40 26.26
CA ARG A 627 23.80 26.55 26.06
C ARG A 627 23.33 25.26 25.39
N VAL A 628 24.15 24.69 24.51
CA VAL A 628 23.80 23.45 23.78
C VAL A 628 24.97 22.47 23.84
N ARG A 629 24.71 21.22 24.19
CA ARG A 629 25.68 20.12 24.12
C ARG A 629 25.11 18.94 23.32
N LEU A 630 25.99 18.04 22.89
CA LEU A 630 25.67 16.84 22.13
C LEU A 630 26.41 15.67 22.77
N GLU A 631 25.66 14.69 23.28
CA GLU A 631 26.16 13.48 23.93
C GLU A 631 25.41 12.30 23.30
N ASP A 632 26.11 11.25 22.87
CA ASP A 632 25.54 10.05 22.24
C ASP A 632 24.51 10.33 21.13
N ARG A 633 24.87 11.24 20.21
CA ARG A 633 24.02 11.78 19.12
C ARG A 633 22.78 12.58 19.58
N ARG A 634 22.51 12.73 20.88
CA ARG A 634 21.37 13.47 21.43
C ARG A 634 21.77 14.88 21.85
N PHE A 635 20.94 15.85 21.50
CA PHE A 635 21.14 17.23 21.92
C PHE A 635 20.52 17.51 23.28
N PHE A 636 21.20 18.32 24.07
CA PHE A 636 20.69 18.86 25.33
C PHE A 636 20.84 20.37 25.34
N ILE A 637 19.85 21.07 25.89
CA ILE A 637 19.87 22.53 26.05
C ILE A 637 19.83 22.94 27.53
N LYS A 638 20.43 24.07 27.86
CA LYS A 638 20.33 24.69 29.18
C LYS A 638 20.08 26.18 29.01
N TRP A 639 18.94 26.66 29.53
CA TRP A 639 18.44 28.01 29.24
C TRP A 639 18.48 28.99 30.42
N LYS A 640 18.73 28.46 31.62
CA LYS A 640 18.89 29.24 32.85
C LYS A 640 20.15 28.83 33.60
N GLU A 641 20.81 29.81 34.21
CA GLU A 641 21.93 29.57 35.12
C GLU A 641 21.45 28.76 36.34
N GLY A 642 22.31 27.89 36.89
CA GLY A 642 21.93 26.91 37.92
C GLY A 642 20.92 25.82 37.48
N GLY A 643 20.28 25.93 36.31
CA GLY A 643 19.27 24.97 35.85
C GLY A 643 19.82 23.61 35.37
N ASN A 644 18.92 22.64 35.25
CA ASN A 644 19.22 21.33 34.67
C ASN A 644 19.44 21.42 33.14
N TRP A 645 20.12 20.41 32.59
CA TRP A 645 20.14 20.17 31.15
C TRP A 645 18.85 19.47 30.73
N ILE A 646 18.17 20.04 29.74
CA ILE A 646 16.93 19.54 29.15
C ILE A 646 17.28 18.72 27.90
N SER A 647 16.81 17.48 27.83
CA SER A 647 16.95 16.64 26.64
C SER A 647 16.03 17.14 25.51
N VAL A 648 16.57 17.21 24.29
CA VAL A 648 15.80 17.46 23.08
C VAL A 648 15.39 16.12 22.50
N PHE A 649 14.21 15.63 22.91
CA PHE A 649 13.68 14.30 22.62
C PHE A 649 13.58 13.98 21.12
N ARG A 650 13.12 14.95 20.33
CA ARG A 650 13.17 14.96 18.85
C ARG A 650 13.67 16.32 18.40
N HIS A 651 14.73 16.38 17.61
CA HIS A 651 15.24 17.63 17.04
C HIS A 651 15.06 17.67 15.53
N ASP A 652 15.27 18.86 14.97
CA ASP A 652 15.26 19.13 13.54
C ASP A 652 14.02 18.58 12.78
N ILE A 653 12.84 18.64 13.41
CA ILE A 653 11.56 18.35 12.77
C ILE A 653 11.23 19.52 11.84
N GLU A 654 11.61 19.40 10.57
CA GLU A 654 11.38 20.46 9.58
C GLU A 654 9.89 20.65 9.27
N CYS A 655 9.54 21.89 8.94
CA CYS A 655 8.21 22.31 8.50
C CYS A 655 8.35 23.29 7.31
N THR A 656 7.28 23.49 6.54
CA THR A 656 7.29 24.36 5.34
C THR A 656 7.64 25.83 5.65
N ASN A 657 7.39 26.29 6.88
CA ASN A 657 7.67 27.64 7.37
C ASN A 657 8.55 27.70 8.64
N GLY A 658 9.15 26.59 9.07
CA GLY A 658 9.90 26.57 10.33
C GLY A 658 10.54 25.23 10.67
N ILE A 659 10.95 25.08 11.93
CA ILE A 659 11.51 23.86 12.49
C ILE A 659 11.04 23.70 13.94
N ILE A 660 10.78 22.45 14.36
CA ILE A 660 10.37 22.10 15.72
C ILE A 660 11.49 21.31 16.42
N HIS A 661 11.70 21.61 17.70
CA HIS A 661 12.58 20.89 18.61
C HIS A 661 11.78 20.48 19.85
N VAL A 662 11.50 19.19 20.00
CA VAL A 662 10.68 18.64 21.08
C VAL A 662 11.50 18.49 22.36
N LEU A 663 11.01 19.04 23.47
CA LEU A 663 11.71 19.05 24.77
C LEU A 663 11.08 18.11 25.80
N ASP A 664 11.92 17.55 26.68
CA ASP A 664 11.52 16.76 27.86
C ASP A 664 11.23 17.61 29.12
N GLU A 665 11.47 18.93 29.10
CA GLU A 665 11.06 19.88 30.16
C GLU A 665 10.68 21.24 29.51
N PRO A 666 9.60 21.91 29.95
CA PRO A 666 9.25 23.23 29.44
C PRO A 666 10.23 24.31 29.93
N LEU A 667 10.43 25.35 29.10
CA LEU A 667 11.17 26.58 29.40
C LEU A 667 10.35 27.49 30.32
N MET A 668 9.98 26.96 31.49
CA MET A 668 9.09 27.59 32.46
C MET A 668 9.83 27.89 33.77
N LEU A 669 9.60 29.09 34.31
CA LEU A 669 10.02 29.47 35.66
C LEU A 669 8.87 29.24 36.61
N ASP A 670 9.20 29.03 37.87
CA ASP A 670 8.19 28.99 38.93
C ASP A 670 7.44 30.34 38.93
N SER A 671 8.13 31.49 38.86
CA SER A 671 7.54 32.85 38.82
C SER A 671 6.55 33.13 37.68
N ASP A 672 6.42 32.25 36.69
CA ASP A 672 5.38 32.36 35.66
C ASP A 672 3.98 32.00 36.19
N ILE A 673 3.88 31.32 37.34
CA ILE A 673 2.63 30.92 38.00
C ILE A 673 2.44 31.74 39.28
N PRO A 674 1.34 32.51 39.42
CA PRO A 674 1.00 33.21 40.66
C PRO A 674 0.80 32.25 41.83
N ASP A 675 1.15 32.69 43.04
CA ASP A 675 0.93 31.91 44.25
C ASP A 675 -0.57 31.80 44.57
N ALA A 676 -1.02 30.58 44.88
CA ALA A 676 -2.44 30.24 45.03
C ALA A 676 -3.20 30.99 46.15
N ALA A 677 -2.51 31.77 46.99
CA ALA A 677 -3.10 32.62 48.01
C ALA A 677 -3.60 33.99 47.46
N SER A 678 -3.28 34.36 46.21
CA SER A 678 -3.68 35.64 45.61
C SER A 678 -4.91 35.57 44.70
N SER A 679 -5.54 34.40 44.55
CA SER A 679 -6.71 34.18 43.69
C SER A 679 -8.04 34.64 44.30
N SER A 680 -8.09 35.89 44.76
CA SER A 680 -9.34 36.57 45.07
C SER A 680 -10.16 36.82 43.79
N SER A 681 -11.03 35.85 43.48
CA SER A 681 -12.29 35.99 42.71
C SER A 681 -12.27 36.99 41.54
N ILE A 682 -11.66 36.61 40.42
CA ILE A 682 -11.94 37.28 39.13
C ILE A 682 -13.33 36.82 38.66
N ILE A 683 -14.32 37.71 38.70
CA ILE A 683 -15.66 37.45 38.15
C ILE A 683 -15.56 37.45 36.62
N ILE A 684 -15.44 36.27 36.02
CA ILE A 684 -15.43 36.10 34.56
C ILE A 684 -16.87 36.11 34.05
N GLY A 685 -17.17 37.05 33.14
CA GLY A 685 -18.48 37.13 32.48
C GLY A 685 -18.91 35.81 31.83
N SER A 686 -20.21 35.50 31.93
CA SER A 686 -20.78 34.15 31.81
C SER A 686 -20.42 33.33 30.57
N THR A 687 -20.07 33.98 29.45
CA THR A 687 -19.68 33.29 28.20
C THR A 687 -18.21 32.87 28.16
N ARG A 688 -17.30 33.59 28.84
CA ARG A 688 -15.88 33.22 28.90
C ARG A 688 -15.59 32.17 29.98
N GLY A 689 -16.33 32.20 31.08
CA GLY A 689 -16.22 31.20 32.14
C GLY A 689 -16.52 29.78 31.65
N ALA A 690 -17.56 29.62 30.82
CA ALA A 690 -17.92 28.32 30.23
C ALA A 690 -16.83 27.74 29.31
N VAL A 691 -16.18 28.58 28.49
CA VAL A 691 -15.10 28.14 27.58
C VAL A 691 -13.86 27.73 28.38
N LEU A 692 -13.48 28.49 29.42
CA LEU A 692 -12.38 28.15 30.30
C LEU A 692 -12.67 26.90 31.14
N ALA A 693 -13.92 26.69 31.58
CA ALA A 693 -14.33 25.47 32.28
C ALA A 693 -14.34 24.24 31.37
N ALA A 694 -14.76 24.38 30.10
CA ALA A 694 -14.71 23.30 29.11
C ALA A 694 -13.26 22.95 28.73
N ALA A 695 -12.41 23.95 28.53
CA ALA A 695 -10.97 23.76 28.34
C ALA A 695 -10.30 23.10 29.55
N TRP A 696 -10.66 23.53 30.76
CA TRP A 696 -10.19 22.91 32.00
C TRP A 696 -10.65 21.44 32.09
N LEU A 697 -11.91 21.14 31.80
CA LEU A 697 -12.40 19.75 31.73
C LEU A 697 -11.68 18.90 30.69
N LEU A 698 -11.39 19.45 29.50
CA LEU A 698 -10.64 18.74 28.45
C LEU A 698 -9.18 18.49 28.86
N VAL A 699 -8.46 19.52 29.30
CA VAL A 699 -7.06 19.39 29.73
C VAL A 699 -6.95 18.49 30.97
N VAL A 700 -7.86 18.60 31.95
CA VAL A 700 -7.89 17.73 33.13
C VAL A 700 -8.24 16.30 32.73
N ALA A 701 -9.24 16.06 31.88
CA ALA A 701 -9.57 14.71 31.40
C ALA A 701 -8.44 14.09 30.58
N PHE A 702 -7.69 14.90 29.81
CA PHE A 702 -6.51 14.46 29.07
C PHE A 702 -5.35 14.12 30.02
N VAL A 703 -5.03 14.99 30.98
CA VAL A 703 -4.01 14.72 32.01
C VAL A 703 -4.35 13.47 32.83
N TYR A 704 -5.61 13.27 33.23
CA TYR A 704 -6.05 12.05 33.92
C TYR A 704 -6.02 10.79 33.03
N ARG A 705 -6.15 10.92 31.69
CA ARG A 705 -5.94 9.81 30.74
C ARG A 705 -4.47 9.50 30.47
N CYS A 706 -3.59 10.51 30.57
CA CYS A 706 -2.15 10.38 30.32
C CYS A 706 -1.34 9.95 31.55
N ILE A 707 -1.95 9.90 32.74
CA ILE A 707 -1.36 9.25 33.91
C ILE A 707 -1.61 7.74 33.76
N PRO A 708 -0.59 6.90 33.50
CA PRO A 708 -0.75 5.45 33.70
C PRO A 708 -1.06 5.21 35.17
N ALA A 709 -1.96 4.27 35.46
CA ALA A 709 -2.34 3.94 36.83
C ALA A 709 -1.15 3.31 37.58
N ILE A 710 -0.33 4.15 38.22
CA ILE A 710 0.67 3.73 39.20
C ILE A 710 -0.10 3.37 40.47
N GLY A 711 -0.49 2.10 40.61
CA GLY A 711 -1.45 1.72 41.62
C GLY A 711 -1.79 0.23 41.77
N GLN A 712 -0.85 -0.69 41.51
CA GLN A 712 -0.50 -1.82 42.40
C GLN A 712 0.71 -2.59 41.86
#